data_AF-A0A2Z4L620-F1
#
_entry.id   AF-A0A2Z4L620-F1
#
_cell.length_a   1.000
_cell.length_b   1.000
_cell.length_c   1.000
_cell.angle_alpha   90.00
_cell.angle_beta   90.00
_cell.angle_gamma   90.00
#
_symmetry.space_group_name_H-M   'P 1'
#
loop_
_entity.id
_entity.type
_entity.pdbx_description
1 polymer ?
#
loop_
_entity_poly.entity_id
_entity_poly.type
_entity_poly.pdbx_seq_one_letter_code
_entity_poly.pdbx_strand_id
1 'polypeptide(L)'
;MDVSKSSDSSISTTASASYDNNLKQDMDEDLYDDEIIPDNNFEDGYENSEIIELNDTSIDEDEEEFEENDKSTDSTRHNQGNTRGSGDTPAIVSNTTTALSVKVVLNKLTSTTYNTTFSGVNNCTVYYTLNGATPTSSSTKYTKAFIYDSSKTLKYFAVKANGECGVVLSMKLGEESTPYIVYKTPITNKKQQVYISYTLPTTSIYYTTDGSTPTIDSTKYNAPIEINNNTDLRFISVYGSITSNVYSYRMNAVKPVVSIKNLTDVRDNYQNITVKINKPGKIYYTRNGSQPNTSCNTWNNNTKVMISIKTQVRAILVDDEGFTSSVIFYQPDKIITPPVTAIRPLTTLVNNVQRIQFSTNKLNCTVYYTTDGSNPLNSSTVKTAKNNDKINLNKNTRLKYYTQDDIQLYKSKVFNYKPVQHPDERPTITIFNASNIWNNGQQKIIIQSNQPGKFNITQYNQTQTPEETINNPGSFTTDTNTNIEVYTQYGDKYSKTINYNPHNGTKTVMNYTYSMEIPYESMWISLGNTKLYTSNQTFINNLNNGKYYFYNYRINTTTISNNAPVNENGVLLYKDGYNLVIKYYNRVYGDINTISISKLFNNNNITSIYAFNNNKRTKIVDMYFYNMEGGKKFFTRFISNHNPDMISKTEILTSEHKSDISFNTIQTYVLTNKLINTSILKSYMNLKDNYNTNVLKSYYGTYLTALSTIYFYDETSKFFADKLNIAFSRQQEAQILIGVHLTGMTYMTTPDPTLGLNIWGNESNKLYFRLISTLMLSECERMALQASGQSTTSAFQIFYQSLNESTLNITYYEDNNTIQVIPSDDTEYKFIIELNTGIVWTYTSNFFETLFFGNPEYLKGATTIDGQGDCYHDERTDAFSMALRNLTNYIDAIGYRMGQENLEMMQEGLELSQSMSDEMVSFFEDWAGGTAITAGMTIVLA
;
A
#
# COMPACT_ATOMS: atom_id res chain seq x y z
N MET A 1 12.69 30.08 -36.20
CA MET A 1 13.32 31.11 -37.05
C MET A 1 13.04 32.46 -36.40
N ASP A 2 14.12 33.08 -35.94
CA ASP A 2 14.42 34.52 -35.80
C ASP A 2 13.42 35.62 -35.35
N VAL A 3 13.93 36.40 -34.36
CA VAL A 3 13.74 37.82 -33.97
C VAL A 3 12.34 38.48 -33.97
N SER A 4 11.98 39.36 -33.01
CA SER A 4 12.83 40.27 -32.20
C SER A 4 12.24 40.62 -30.80
N LYS A 5 13.06 41.23 -29.93
CA LYS A 5 12.70 41.71 -28.57
C LYS A 5 12.65 43.25 -28.49
N SER A 6 11.68 43.81 -27.76
CA SER A 6 11.75 45.01 -26.89
C SER A 6 10.35 45.28 -26.30
N SER A 7 10.12 45.87 -25.13
CA SER A 7 10.95 46.18 -23.94
C SER A 7 10.02 46.59 -22.78
N ASP A 8 10.47 46.34 -21.55
CA ASP A 8 10.16 47.09 -20.32
C ASP A 8 8.72 47.30 -19.79
N SER A 9 8.42 46.51 -18.75
CA SER A 9 7.99 46.95 -17.40
C SER A 9 6.64 47.65 -17.12
N SER A 10 5.98 47.05 -16.13
CA SER A 10 5.24 47.67 -15.01
C SER A 10 3.70 47.84 -15.08
N ILE A 11 3.10 47.51 -13.92
CA ILE A 11 1.82 47.98 -13.36
C ILE A 11 0.50 47.54 -14.03
N SER A 12 -0.15 46.59 -13.35
CA SER A 12 -1.55 46.64 -12.86
C SER A 12 -2.57 47.48 -13.65
N THR A 13 -3.63 46.83 -14.14
CA THR A 13 -5.01 47.10 -13.65
C THR A 13 -6.00 45.98 -14.01
N THR A 14 -7.10 45.95 -13.27
CA THR A 14 -8.26 45.07 -13.37
C THR A 14 -9.09 45.23 -14.66
N ALA A 15 -9.75 44.16 -15.09
CA ALA A 15 -10.95 44.24 -15.92
C ALA A 15 -11.97 43.16 -15.47
N SER A 16 -13.22 43.59 -15.28
CA SER A 16 -14.33 42.86 -14.69
C SER A 16 -15.21 42.12 -15.71
N ALA A 17 -15.97 41.12 -15.26
CA ALA A 17 -17.15 40.61 -15.95
C ALA A 17 -18.38 40.66 -15.01
N SER A 18 -19.50 41.18 -15.52
CA SER A 18 -20.72 41.48 -14.77
C SER A 18 -21.65 40.26 -14.61
N TYR A 19 -22.45 40.26 -13.54
CA TYR A 19 -23.81 39.71 -13.57
C TYR A 19 -24.78 40.65 -12.84
N ASP A 20 -25.83 41.07 -13.55
CA ASP A 20 -26.85 41.99 -13.05
C ASP A 20 -27.73 41.38 -11.96
N ASN A 21 -27.93 42.13 -10.88
CA ASN A 21 -28.99 41.92 -9.90
C ASN A 21 -30.00 43.06 -10.01
N ASN A 22 -31.23 42.77 -10.41
CA ASN A 22 -32.38 43.64 -10.14
C ASN A 22 -33.72 42.90 -10.35
N LEU A 23 -34.47 42.72 -9.26
CA LEU A 23 -35.74 43.42 -9.03
C LEU A 23 -36.34 43.00 -7.67
N LYS A 24 -36.47 43.97 -6.77
CA LYS A 24 -37.36 43.93 -5.58
C LYS A 24 -38.60 44.77 -5.89
N GLN A 25 -39.72 44.45 -5.23
CA GLN A 25 -40.84 45.29 -4.75
C GLN A 25 -42.08 44.37 -4.57
N ASP A 26 -42.98 44.51 -3.59
CA ASP A 26 -42.97 45.23 -2.30
C ASP A 26 -44.19 44.76 -1.45
N MET A 27 -44.18 45.05 -0.13
CA MET A 27 -45.36 45.25 0.76
C MET A 27 -46.28 44.03 1.08
N ASP A 28 -46.89 43.84 2.27
CA ASP A 28 -46.96 44.62 3.52
C ASP A 28 -47.08 43.75 4.80
N GLU A 29 -46.96 44.43 5.94
CA GLU A 29 -47.23 44.10 7.37
C GLU A 29 -48.60 43.37 7.62
N ASP A 30 -48.94 42.74 8.77
CA ASP A 30 -48.49 42.95 10.16
C ASP A 30 -48.92 41.79 11.12
N LEU A 31 -48.24 41.65 12.28
CA LEU A 31 -48.68 41.11 13.61
C LEU A 31 -49.42 39.74 13.72
N TYR A 32 -49.17 38.79 14.64
CA TYR A 32 -48.34 38.57 15.86
C TYR A 32 -47.79 37.10 15.79
N ASP A 33 -47.02 36.47 16.70
CA ASP A 33 -46.56 36.76 18.08
C ASP A 33 -45.23 35.97 18.36
N ASP A 34 -44.68 36.06 19.58
CA ASP A 34 -43.41 35.45 20.04
C ASP A 34 -43.34 33.90 20.11
N GLU A 35 -42.24 33.31 19.59
CA GLU A 35 -41.37 32.40 20.37
C GLU A 35 -39.93 32.44 19.81
N ILE A 36 -38.98 32.95 20.62
CA ILE A 36 -37.56 33.01 20.25
C ILE A 36 -36.93 31.61 20.40
N ILE A 37 -36.43 31.05 19.30
CA ILE A 37 -35.59 29.85 19.31
C ILE A 37 -34.15 30.25 18.91
N PRO A 38 -33.10 29.85 19.64
CA PRO A 38 -31.74 30.35 19.43
C PRO A 38 -31.18 30.03 18.04
N ASP A 39 -30.52 31.02 17.45
CA ASP A 39 -29.68 30.86 16.27
C ASP A 39 -28.39 30.12 16.72
N ASN A 40 -28.29 28.83 16.39
CA ASN A 40 -27.13 28.03 16.78
C ASN A 40 -25.96 28.33 15.83
N ASN A 41 -25.02 29.15 16.31
CA ASN A 41 -23.69 29.28 15.74
C ASN A 41 -23.07 27.89 15.49
N PHE A 42 -22.85 27.58 14.20
CA PHE A 42 -21.83 26.63 13.77
C PHE A 42 -20.82 27.41 12.91
N GLU A 43 -19.73 27.83 13.54
CA GLU A 43 -18.54 28.36 12.86
C GLU A 43 -17.75 27.23 12.16
N ASP A 44 -18.39 26.59 11.19
CA ASP A 44 -17.75 25.63 10.28
C ASP A 44 -17.34 26.37 9.00
N GLY A 45 -16.36 27.27 9.15
CA GLY A 45 -15.92 28.19 8.09
C GLY A 45 -15.36 27.46 6.85
N TYR A 46 -16.12 27.48 5.76
CA TYR A 46 -15.69 26.98 4.44
C TYR A 46 -16.13 27.89 3.30
N GLU A 47 -15.21 28.72 2.81
CA GLU A 47 -15.23 29.17 1.42
C GLU A 47 -13.93 28.79 0.69
N ASN A 48 -14.10 28.50 -0.59
CA ASN A 48 -13.15 28.58 -1.71
C ASN A 48 -11.64 28.45 -1.42
N SER A 49 -11.08 27.37 -1.96
CA SER A 49 -9.70 27.17 -2.41
C SER A 49 -8.66 28.31 -2.19
N GLU A 50 -8.19 28.49 -0.96
CA GLU A 50 -6.79 28.76 -0.62
C GLU A 50 -6.59 28.65 0.90
N ILE A 51 -5.57 27.88 1.32
CA ILE A 51 -4.94 27.84 2.66
C ILE A 51 -5.87 27.95 3.89
N ILE A 52 -6.09 26.82 4.58
CA ILE A 52 -6.38 26.82 6.03
C ILE A 52 -5.12 26.31 6.74
N GLU A 53 -4.27 27.23 7.19
CA GLU A 53 -3.26 26.92 8.22
C GLU A 53 -3.98 26.81 9.57
N LEU A 54 -3.89 25.65 10.20
CA LEU A 54 -4.45 25.43 11.53
C LEU A 54 -3.54 26.08 12.58
N ASN A 55 -3.75 27.39 12.78
CA ASN A 55 -3.10 28.17 13.84
C ASN A 55 -3.65 27.77 15.21
N ASP A 56 -3.10 26.70 15.76
CA ASP A 56 -3.25 26.30 17.15
C ASP A 56 -1.91 26.50 17.86
N THR A 57 -1.87 27.45 18.79
CA THR A 57 -0.70 27.85 19.58
C THR A 57 -0.62 27.11 20.93
N SER A 58 -1.18 25.91 21.02
CA SER A 58 -0.87 24.97 22.11
C SER A 58 0.50 24.32 21.87
N ILE A 59 1.45 24.62 22.76
CA ILE A 59 2.78 24.01 22.78
C ILE A 59 2.67 22.73 23.63
N ASP A 60 2.48 21.59 22.98
CA ASP A 60 2.77 20.28 23.57
C ASP A 60 4.20 19.89 23.17
N GLU A 61 5.15 20.13 24.08
CA GLU A 61 6.57 19.73 23.97
C GLU A 61 6.77 18.25 24.33
N ASP A 62 6.18 17.35 23.52
CA ASP A 62 6.58 15.94 23.51
C ASP A 62 7.72 15.74 22.48
N GLU A 63 8.95 16.07 22.90
CA GLU A 63 10.17 15.69 22.17
C GLU A 63 10.43 14.18 22.30
N GLU A 64 9.91 13.38 21.36
CA GLU A 64 10.43 12.03 21.12
C GLU A 64 11.89 12.12 20.63
N GLU A 65 12.83 11.95 21.57
CA GLU A 65 14.27 11.88 21.31
C GLU A 65 14.59 10.65 20.43
N PHE A 66 15.45 10.82 19.42
CA PHE A 66 15.85 9.72 18.54
C PHE A 66 16.86 8.79 19.26
N GLU A 67 16.41 7.67 19.81
CA GLU A 67 17.30 6.64 20.36
C GLU A 67 18.07 5.88 19.25
N GLU A 68 19.37 6.16 19.11
CA GLU A 68 20.31 5.23 18.45
C GLU A 68 20.75 4.14 19.44
N ASN A 69 20.21 2.93 19.32
CA ASN A 69 20.67 1.76 20.09
C ASN A 69 21.82 1.04 19.35
N ASP A 70 23.07 1.43 19.66
CA ASP A 70 24.27 0.62 19.33
C ASP A 70 24.71 -0.18 20.57
N LYS A 71 24.59 -1.51 20.50
CA LYS A 71 25.05 -2.45 21.53
C LYS A 71 25.78 -3.63 20.91
N SER A 72 27.08 -3.45 20.72
CA SER A 72 28.02 -4.55 20.43
C SER A 72 28.25 -5.42 21.68
N THR A 73 28.04 -6.74 21.55
CA THR A 73 28.51 -7.75 22.50
C THR A 73 29.08 -8.96 21.77
N ASP A 74 30.39 -9.16 21.86
CA ASP A 74 31.07 -10.43 21.54
C ASP A 74 31.63 -11.04 22.82
N SER A 75 31.42 -12.34 23.01
CA SER A 75 32.21 -13.17 23.92
C SER A 75 32.14 -14.66 23.54
N THR A 76 32.82 -15.03 22.46
CA THR A 76 33.67 -16.24 22.34
C THR A 76 33.19 -17.62 22.87
N ARG A 77 33.29 -18.67 22.01
CA ARG A 77 33.89 -19.96 22.43
C ARG A 77 34.38 -20.84 21.26
N HIS A 78 35.70 -21.08 21.26
CA HIS A 78 36.46 -22.22 20.71
C HIS A 78 35.75 -23.31 19.87
N ASN A 79 36.26 -23.56 18.65
CA ASN A 79 37.03 -24.79 18.40
C ASN A 79 38.02 -24.68 17.21
N GLN A 80 38.89 -25.70 17.04
CA GLN A 80 40.08 -25.64 16.18
C GLN A 80 39.89 -26.12 14.73
N GLY A 81 40.55 -25.43 13.79
CA GLY A 81 41.38 -26.09 12.77
C GLY A 81 40.95 -25.98 11.30
N ASN A 82 41.56 -25.06 10.54
CA ASN A 82 42.21 -25.40 9.26
C ASN A 82 43.27 -24.35 8.88
N THR A 83 44.17 -24.68 7.94
CA THR A 83 45.29 -23.81 7.50
C THR A 83 45.19 -23.44 6.03
N ARG A 84 45.78 -22.26 5.69
CA ARG A 84 46.10 -21.68 4.37
C ARG A 84 45.04 -20.76 3.73
N GLY A 85 45.51 -19.55 3.36
CA GLY A 85 44.78 -18.59 2.53
C GLY A 85 45.19 -17.14 2.84
N SER A 86 46.28 -16.64 2.24
CA SER A 86 46.72 -15.24 2.42
C SER A 86 45.96 -14.32 1.47
N GLY A 87 45.39 -13.24 1.97
CA GLY A 87 44.77 -12.17 1.19
C GLY A 87 44.49 -10.95 2.06
N ASP A 88 45.11 -9.82 1.75
CA ASP A 88 45.08 -8.62 2.59
C ASP A 88 43.70 -7.97 2.62
N THR A 89 43.02 -8.00 3.78
CA THR A 89 41.80 -7.23 4.04
C THR A 89 42.13 -5.97 4.85
N PRO A 90 41.79 -4.75 4.37
CA PRO A 90 41.99 -3.52 5.13
C PRO A 90 41.20 -3.50 6.44
N ALA A 91 41.84 -3.07 7.53
CA ALA A 91 41.17 -2.93 8.82
C ALA A 91 40.27 -1.67 8.81
N ILE A 92 38.97 -1.85 8.62
CA ILE A 92 37.99 -0.77 8.71
C ILE A 92 37.85 -0.36 10.19
N VAL A 93 38.13 0.91 10.50
CA VAL A 93 37.77 1.48 11.79
C VAL A 93 36.26 1.70 11.79
N SER A 94 35.50 0.88 12.52
CA SER A 94 34.07 1.13 12.71
C SER A 94 33.86 2.43 13.49
N ASN A 95 32.79 3.15 13.14
CA ASN A 95 32.42 4.41 13.78
C ASN A 95 32.06 4.17 15.25
N THR A 96 33.03 4.25 16.15
CA THR A 96 32.82 4.23 17.60
C THR A 96 32.85 5.66 18.13
N THR A 97 31.73 6.07 18.72
CA THR A 97 31.46 7.43 19.14
C THR A 97 32.28 7.81 20.40
N THR A 98 32.59 9.10 20.54
CA THR A 98 33.15 9.78 21.75
C THR A 98 34.58 9.47 22.24
N ALA A 99 35.53 10.29 21.76
CA ALA A 99 36.21 11.33 22.55
C ALA A 99 36.94 11.02 23.90
N LEU A 100 37.21 9.76 24.28
CA LEU A 100 38.02 9.42 25.47
C LEU A 100 39.40 8.85 25.11
N SER A 101 40.40 9.72 25.00
CA SER A 101 41.79 9.32 24.77
C SER A 101 42.55 9.06 26.08
N VAL A 102 43.13 7.86 26.19
CA VAL A 102 44.05 7.47 27.27
C VAL A 102 45.41 7.16 26.64
N LYS A 103 46.43 7.94 27.02
CA LYS A 103 47.81 7.70 26.61
C LYS A 103 48.54 6.90 27.69
N VAL A 104 49.23 5.84 27.27
CA VAL A 104 50.16 5.09 28.12
C VAL A 104 51.56 5.69 28.01
N VAL A 105 52.29 5.72 29.12
CA VAL A 105 53.71 6.06 29.16
C VAL A 105 54.45 4.92 29.85
N LEU A 106 55.49 4.39 29.18
CA LEU A 106 56.37 3.35 29.70
C LEU A 106 57.76 3.92 29.98
N ASN A 107 58.15 3.98 31.25
CA ASN A 107 59.50 4.35 31.66
C ASN A 107 60.31 3.07 31.95
N LYS A 108 61.34 2.80 31.15
CA LYS A 108 62.14 1.56 31.24
C LYS A 108 62.86 1.45 32.59
N LEU A 109 62.70 0.33 33.28
CA LEU A 109 63.39 0.01 34.53
C LEU A 109 64.51 -1.00 34.33
N THR A 110 64.28 -2.04 33.53
CA THR A 110 65.26 -3.07 33.18
C THR A 110 65.17 -3.42 31.69
N SER A 111 65.83 -4.49 31.23
CA SER A 111 65.65 -5.01 29.86
C SER A 111 64.21 -5.46 29.56
N THR A 112 63.47 -5.95 30.57
CA THR A 112 62.14 -6.55 30.40
C THR A 112 61.02 -5.87 31.20
N THR A 113 61.34 -4.95 32.11
CA THR A 113 60.35 -4.28 32.99
C THR A 113 60.28 -2.77 32.83
N TYR A 114 59.09 -2.22 33.02
CA TYR A 114 58.73 -0.81 32.81
C TYR A 114 57.83 -0.30 33.96
N ASN A 115 58.05 0.94 34.36
CA ASN A 115 57.11 1.69 35.19
C ASN A 115 56.06 2.33 34.28
N THR A 116 54.79 1.98 34.48
CA THR A 116 53.68 2.37 33.60
C THR A 116 52.79 3.41 34.26
N THR A 117 52.50 4.48 33.53
CA THR A 117 51.52 5.48 33.91
C THR A 117 50.51 5.71 32.79
N PHE A 118 49.27 5.99 33.16
CA PHE A 118 48.27 6.55 32.25
C PHE A 118 48.22 8.07 32.40
N SER A 119 48.22 8.77 31.27
CA SER A 119 47.83 10.18 31.18
C SER A 119 46.55 10.27 30.33
N GLY A 120 45.42 10.50 30.98
CA GLY A 120 44.13 10.73 30.33
C GLY A 120 43.79 12.22 30.27
N VAL A 121 43.00 12.62 29.28
CA VAL A 121 42.38 13.94 29.20
C VAL A 121 41.00 13.89 29.90
N ASN A 122 40.44 15.03 30.29
CA ASN A 122 39.02 15.18 30.68
C ASN A 122 38.55 14.47 31.98
N ASN A 123 39.34 14.45 33.06
CA ASN A 123 38.92 13.99 34.40
C ASN A 123 38.31 12.56 34.47
N CYS A 124 38.72 11.67 33.57
CA CYS A 124 38.19 10.30 33.50
C CYS A 124 38.90 9.35 34.49
N THR A 125 38.17 8.35 34.99
CA THR A 125 38.77 7.21 35.70
C THR A 125 39.18 6.15 34.67
N VAL A 126 40.43 5.66 34.75
CA VAL A 126 40.93 4.56 33.91
C VAL A 126 40.84 3.24 34.67
N TYR A 127 40.33 2.20 34.00
CA TYR A 127 40.27 0.83 34.50
C TYR A 127 41.06 -0.10 33.59
N TYR A 128 41.77 -1.07 34.15
CA TYR A 128 42.69 -1.92 33.38
C TYR A 128 42.84 -3.35 33.91
N THR A 129 43.38 -4.22 33.05
CA THR A 129 43.81 -5.60 33.33
C THR A 129 45.23 -5.83 32.78
N LEU A 130 45.94 -6.84 33.29
CA LEU A 130 47.32 -7.19 32.86
C LEU A 130 47.44 -8.61 32.27
N ASN A 131 46.33 -9.33 32.22
CA ASN A 131 46.21 -10.71 31.74
C ASN A 131 45.46 -10.80 30.40
N GLY A 132 45.18 -9.67 29.74
CA GLY A 132 44.43 -9.62 28.48
C GLY A 132 42.90 -9.80 28.58
N ALA A 133 42.34 -9.95 29.78
CA ALA A 133 40.89 -9.95 29.99
C ALA A 133 40.30 -8.57 29.68
N THR A 134 39.11 -8.50 29.10
CA THR A 134 38.45 -7.21 28.81
C THR A 134 38.09 -6.48 30.11
N PRO A 135 38.55 -5.24 30.34
CA PRO A 135 38.28 -4.50 31.56
C PRO A 135 36.82 -4.05 31.64
N THR A 136 36.30 -4.01 32.86
CA THR A 136 35.00 -3.45 33.24
C THR A 136 35.18 -2.39 34.33
N SER A 137 34.13 -1.68 34.72
CA SER A 137 34.16 -0.73 35.86
C SER A 137 34.45 -1.40 37.21
N SER A 138 34.42 -2.74 37.29
CA SER A 138 34.84 -3.56 38.43
C SER A 138 36.30 -4.02 38.36
N SER A 139 37.03 -3.69 37.28
CA SER A 139 38.45 -4.05 37.11
C SER A 139 39.39 -3.13 37.90
N THR A 140 40.70 -3.34 37.79
CA THR A 140 41.69 -2.54 38.55
C THR A 140 41.60 -1.06 38.16
N LYS A 141 41.15 -0.21 39.10
CA LYS A 141 41.16 1.24 38.93
C LYS A 141 42.59 1.78 39.01
N TYR A 142 42.99 2.56 38.00
CA TYR A 142 44.26 3.28 38.05
C TYR A 142 44.23 4.36 39.13
N THR A 143 45.20 4.28 40.05
CA THR A 143 45.36 5.21 41.18
C THR A 143 46.81 5.67 41.37
N LYS A 144 47.78 4.89 40.87
CA LYS A 144 49.22 5.19 40.86
C LYS A 144 49.94 4.33 39.80
N ALA A 145 51.19 4.67 39.51
CA ALA A 145 52.02 3.91 38.58
C ALA A 145 52.19 2.44 39.00
N PHE A 146 52.36 1.54 38.02
CA PHE A 146 52.49 0.09 38.23
C PHE A 146 53.58 -0.54 37.35
N ILE A 147 54.09 -1.71 37.75
CA ILE A 147 55.11 -2.44 36.99
C ILE A 147 54.45 -3.31 35.91
N TYR A 148 54.78 -2.98 34.66
CA TYR A 148 54.47 -3.76 33.47
C TYR A 148 55.75 -4.42 32.95
N ASP A 149 55.61 -5.55 32.29
CA ASP A 149 56.73 -6.29 31.71
C ASP A 149 56.29 -6.95 30.40
N SER A 150 57.26 -7.38 29.60
CA SER A 150 57.03 -7.89 28.25
C SER A 150 56.24 -9.21 28.16
N SER A 151 55.89 -9.86 29.29
CA SER A 151 55.02 -11.06 29.29
C SER A 151 53.53 -10.75 29.41
N LYS A 152 53.15 -9.51 29.77
CA LYS A 152 51.78 -9.11 30.08
C LYS A 152 51.04 -8.50 28.89
N THR A 153 49.72 -8.72 28.84
CA THR A 153 48.81 -8.03 27.90
C THR A 153 47.99 -7.00 28.68
N LEU A 154 48.22 -5.72 28.40
CA LEU A 154 47.53 -4.62 29.07
C LEU A 154 46.29 -4.21 28.25
N LYS A 155 45.09 -4.44 28.80
CA LYS A 155 43.84 -3.85 28.28
C LYS A 155 43.32 -2.78 29.23
N TYR A 156 42.80 -1.68 28.69
CA TYR A 156 42.36 -0.53 29.47
C TYR A 156 41.25 0.28 28.77
N PHE A 157 40.43 0.96 29.56
CA PHE A 157 39.44 1.93 29.06
C PHE A 157 39.22 3.06 30.07
N ALA A 158 38.60 4.15 29.62
CA ALA A 158 38.28 5.32 30.45
C ALA A 158 36.77 5.47 30.66
N VAL A 159 36.37 5.97 31.83
CA VAL A 159 34.97 6.25 32.18
C VAL A 159 34.87 7.66 32.74
N LYS A 160 33.91 8.44 32.23
CA LYS A 160 33.56 9.78 32.75
C LYS A 160 32.67 9.69 34.00
N ALA A 161 32.52 10.81 34.71
CA ALA A 161 31.64 10.89 35.88
C ALA A 161 30.14 10.65 35.57
N ASN A 162 29.69 10.87 34.32
CA ASN A 162 28.33 10.58 33.85
C ASN A 162 28.13 9.12 33.39
N GLY A 163 29.10 8.23 33.59
CA GLY A 163 29.02 6.81 33.19
C GLY A 163 29.38 6.51 31.73
N GLU A 164 29.65 7.53 30.91
CA GLU A 164 30.10 7.35 29.52
C GLU A 164 31.45 6.64 29.47
N CYS A 165 31.50 5.52 28.75
CA CYS A 165 32.66 4.64 28.62
C CYS A 165 33.36 4.84 27.26
N GLY A 166 34.68 4.91 27.27
CA GLY A 166 35.51 4.93 26.05
C GLY A 166 35.81 3.52 25.56
N VAL A 167 36.31 3.42 24.31
CA VAL A 167 36.73 2.16 23.70
C VAL A 167 37.78 1.41 24.54
N VAL A 168 37.70 0.08 24.55
CA VAL A 168 38.71 -0.77 25.17
C VAL A 168 39.95 -0.83 24.28
N LEU A 169 41.05 -0.27 24.79
CA LEU A 169 42.35 -0.29 24.14
C LEU A 169 43.18 -1.49 24.66
N SER A 170 44.01 -2.05 23.79
CA SER A 170 44.88 -3.19 24.09
C SER A 170 46.31 -2.90 23.66
N MET A 171 47.29 -3.33 24.46
CA MET A 171 48.71 -3.26 24.10
C MET A 171 49.52 -4.43 24.65
N LYS A 172 50.51 -4.86 23.86
CA LYS A 172 51.52 -5.85 24.23
C LYS A 172 52.84 -5.51 23.55
N LEU A 173 53.94 -5.60 24.27
CA LEU A 173 55.27 -5.25 23.72
C LEU A 173 55.76 -6.32 22.75
N GLY A 174 56.21 -5.88 21.57
CA GLY A 174 56.69 -6.76 20.49
C GLY A 174 55.64 -7.09 19.43
N GLU A 175 54.42 -6.54 19.55
CA GLU A 175 53.35 -6.63 18.55
C GLU A 175 53.16 -5.28 17.83
N GLU A 176 52.25 -5.23 16.84
CA GLU A 176 51.93 -3.98 16.14
C GLU A 176 51.27 -2.94 17.07
N SER A 177 51.43 -1.65 16.74
CA SER A 177 50.64 -0.60 17.40
C SER A 177 49.30 -0.45 16.68
N THR A 178 48.23 -0.20 17.44
CA THR A 178 46.91 0.06 16.85
C THR A 178 46.66 1.58 16.85
N PRO A 179 46.66 2.26 15.70
CA PRO A 179 46.24 3.64 15.60
C PRO A 179 44.70 3.76 15.58
N TYR A 180 44.17 4.85 16.13
CA TYR A 180 42.73 5.10 16.16
C TYR A 180 42.42 6.60 16.03
N ILE A 181 41.25 6.92 15.45
CA ILE A 181 40.76 8.29 15.31
C ILE A 181 40.17 8.77 16.63
N VAL A 182 40.50 10.00 17.01
CA VAL A 182 39.84 10.76 18.07
C VAL A 182 39.21 12.00 17.42
N TYR A 183 37.90 12.11 17.54
CA TYR A 183 37.10 13.15 16.90
C TYR A 183 36.01 13.65 17.85
N LYS A 184 35.51 14.87 17.60
CA LYS A 184 34.47 15.53 18.40
C LYS A 184 33.34 15.98 17.47
N THR A 185 32.11 15.63 17.84
CA THR A 185 30.88 15.95 17.11
C THR A 185 30.59 17.46 17.06
N PRO A 186 29.77 17.94 16.08
CA PRO A 186 29.06 17.18 15.05
C PRO A 186 29.71 17.20 13.65
N ILE A 187 29.37 16.19 12.84
CA ILE A 187 29.85 16.05 11.46
C ILE A 187 29.17 17.11 10.57
N THR A 188 29.98 17.90 9.87
CA THR A 188 29.55 18.91 8.89
C THR A 188 30.47 18.87 7.68
N ASN A 189 30.05 19.43 6.54
CA ASN A 189 30.88 19.51 5.33
C ASN A 189 31.97 20.60 5.40
N LYS A 190 31.98 21.41 6.48
CA LYS A 190 33.09 22.30 6.77
C LYS A 190 34.32 21.47 7.13
N LYS A 191 35.49 22.04 6.88
CA LYS A 191 36.76 21.43 7.27
C LYS A 191 36.84 21.27 8.79
N GLN A 192 37.29 20.11 9.28
CA GLN A 192 37.39 19.80 10.70
C GLN A 192 38.72 19.13 11.06
N GLN A 193 39.18 19.32 12.30
CA GLN A 193 40.40 18.70 12.80
C GLN A 193 40.13 17.30 13.35
N VAL A 194 40.82 16.31 12.78
CA VAL A 194 40.89 14.93 13.27
C VAL A 194 42.23 14.66 13.94
N TYR A 195 42.18 13.99 15.09
CA TYR A 195 43.35 13.59 15.85
C TYR A 195 43.57 12.08 15.65
N ILE A 196 44.79 11.64 15.40
CA ILE A 196 45.17 10.22 15.43
C ILE A 196 45.92 9.93 16.73
N SER A 197 45.49 8.89 17.42
CA SER A 197 46.09 8.37 18.66
C SER A 197 46.56 6.91 18.43
N TYR A 198 47.32 6.34 19.36
CA TYR A 198 47.93 5.02 19.21
C TYR A 198 48.15 4.31 20.55
N THR A 199 48.21 2.97 20.54
CA THR A 199 48.30 2.14 21.76
C THR A 199 49.71 1.92 22.29
N LEU A 200 50.76 1.89 21.45
CA LEU A 200 52.15 1.73 21.91
C LEU A 200 52.92 3.06 21.99
N PRO A 201 53.64 3.34 23.09
CA PRO A 201 54.56 4.49 23.14
C PRO A 201 55.67 4.41 22.08
N THR A 202 56.18 5.55 21.62
CA THR A 202 57.23 5.70 20.58
C THR A 202 56.85 5.32 19.13
N THR A 203 55.60 4.91 18.90
CA THR A 203 55.02 4.73 17.57
C THR A 203 55.05 6.02 16.72
N SER A 204 55.38 5.89 15.43
CA SER A 204 55.17 6.93 14.41
C SER A 204 53.95 6.59 13.54
N ILE A 205 53.15 7.58 13.15
CA ILE A 205 52.00 7.42 12.25
C ILE A 205 52.30 8.09 10.91
N TYR A 206 51.93 7.43 9.81
CA TYR A 206 52.04 7.95 8.44
C TYR A 206 50.69 7.87 7.73
N TYR A 207 50.33 8.88 6.95
CA TYR A 207 48.99 9.02 6.37
C TYR A 207 48.93 9.65 4.98
N THR A 208 47.78 9.48 4.35
CA THR A 208 47.35 10.01 3.05
C THR A 208 45.90 10.51 3.17
N THR A 209 45.48 11.49 2.36
CA THR A 209 44.15 12.13 2.43
C THR A 209 43.32 11.99 1.16
N ASP A 210 43.85 11.29 0.17
CA ASP A 210 43.33 11.07 -1.18
C ASP A 210 42.90 9.61 -1.41
N GLY A 211 42.85 8.79 -0.36
CA GLY A 211 42.56 7.36 -0.43
C GLY A 211 43.70 6.48 -0.94
N SER A 212 44.90 7.02 -1.23
CA SER A 212 46.07 6.20 -1.60
C SER A 212 46.59 5.38 -0.40
N THR A 213 47.24 4.24 -0.64
CA THR A 213 47.77 3.39 0.44
C THR A 213 49.02 4.02 1.07
N PRO A 214 49.03 4.32 2.38
CA PRO A 214 50.15 4.97 3.04
C PRO A 214 51.32 4.00 3.26
N THR A 215 52.54 4.54 3.15
CA THR A 215 53.83 3.87 3.38
C THR A 215 54.67 4.69 4.38
N ILE A 216 55.86 4.20 4.73
CA ILE A 216 56.81 4.95 5.58
C ILE A 216 57.34 6.25 4.92
N ASP A 217 57.15 6.39 3.61
CA ASP A 217 57.50 7.59 2.82
C ASP A 217 56.33 8.58 2.72
N SER A 218 55.14 8.23 3.25
CA SER A 218 53.96 9.10 3.26
C SER A 218 54.04 10.19 4.32
N THR A 219 53.02 11.05 4.42
CA THR A 219 53.07 12.20 5.33
C THR A 219 53.09 11.73 6.79
N LYS A 220 54.12 12.11 7.54
CA LYS A 220 54.20 11.80 8.97
C LYS A 220 53.22 12.68 9.77
N TYR A 221 52.36 12.04 10.57
CA TYR A 221 51.42 12.73 11.45
C TYR A 221 52.16 13.36 12.65
N ASN A 222 52.10 14.69 12.73
CA ASN A 222 52.71 15.48 13.82
C ASN A 222 51.73 16.49 14.46
N ALA A 223 50.57 16.71 13.83
CA ALA A 223 49.53 17.66 14.24
C ALA A 223 48.17 17.18 13.69
N PRO A 224 47.02 17.67 14.19
CA PRO A 224 45.69 17.26 13.74
C PRO A 224 45.50 17.49 12.23
N ILE A 225 44.85 16.54 11.56
CA ILE A 225 44.61 16.57 10.12
C ILE A 225 43.31 17.30 9.85
N GLU A 226 43.33 18.26 8.92
CA GLU A 226 42.14 18.96 8.47
C GLU A 226 41.43 18.17 7.35
N ILE A 227 40.20 17.72 7.58
CA ILE A 227 39.44 16.84 6.67
C ILE A 227 37.99 17.32 6.46
N ASN A 228 37.30 16.77 5.46
CA ASN A 228 35.86 16.94 5.19
C ASN A 228 35.24 15.65 4.59
N ASN A 229 33.97 15.72 4.16
CA ASN A 229 33.22 14.61 3.53
C ASN A 229 33.79 14.08 2.19
N ASN A 230 34.70 14.84 1.58
CA ASN A 230 35.40 14.48 0.35
C ASN A 230 36.84 13.97 0.62
N THR A 231 37.24 13.87 1.89
CA THR A 231 38.59 13.42 2.28
C THR A 231 38.56 11.93 2.63
N ASP A 232 39.30 11.12 1.87
CA ASP A 232 39.52 9.70 2.16
C ASP A 232 40.85 9.54 2.91
N LEU A 233 40.79 9.64 4.25
CA LEU A 233 41.96 9.54 5.12
C LEU A 233 42.37 8.06 5.27
N ARG A 234 43.61 7.72 4.95
CA ARG A 234 44.22 6.41 5.28
C ARG A 234 45.49 6.60 6.09
N PHE A 235 45.76 5.69 7.02
CA PHE A 235 46.95 5.75 7.88
C PHE A 235 47.47 4.37 8.31
N ILE A 236 48.77 4.32 8.57
CA ILE A 236 49.49 3.19 9.19
C ILE A 236 50.26 3.68 10.42
N SER A 237 50.63 2.74 11.29
CA SER A 237 51.52 2.98 12.41
C SER A 237 52.79 2.15 12.30
N VAL A 238 53.89 2.65 12.84
CA VAL A 238 55.21 1.99 12.81
C VAL A 238 55.82 2.02 14.21
N TYR A 239 56.10 0.83 14.75
CA TYR A 239 56.78 0.61 16.02
C TYR A 239 58.03 -0.25 15.80
N GLY A 240 59.22 0.34 15.93
CA GLY A 240 60.46 -0.33 15.56
C GLY A 240 60.50 -0.67 14.07
N SER A 241 60.59 -1.96 13.74
CA SER A 241 60.50 -2.50 12.37
C SER A 241 59.12 -3.11 12.05
N ILE A 242 58.12 -2.94 12.92
CA ILE A 242 56.78 -3.49 12.77
C ILE A 242 55.85 -2.38 12.26
N THR A 243 55.23 -2.60 11.10
CA THR A 243 54.22 -1.73 10.51
C THR A 243 52.86 -2.36 10.71
N SER A 244 51.85 -1.57 11.09
CA SER A 244 50.48 -2.06 11.25
C SER A 244 49.75 -2.23 9.93
N ASN A 245 48.59 -2.89 9.99
CA ASN A 245 47.58 -2.83 8.94
C ASN A 245 47.23 -1.37 8.53
N VAL A 246 46.69 -1.22 7.31
CA VAL A 246 46.17 0.06 6.80
C VAL A 246 44.77 0.30 7.36
N TYR A 247 44.61 1.45 8.02
CA TYR A 247 43.33 1.93 8.54
C TYR A 247 42.79 3.05 7.64
N SER A 248 41.46 3.17 7.57
CA SER A 248 40.77 4.17 6.76
C SER A 248 39.68 4.90 7.54
N TYR A 249 39.40 6.16 7.16
CA TYR A 249 38.39 7.01 7.76
C TYR A 249 37.80 8.00 6.75
N ARG A 250 36.48 8.22 6.79
CA ARG A 250 35.75 9.21 5.99
C ARG A 250 34.61 9.83 6.80
N MET A 251 34.35 11.13 6.63
CA MET A 251 33.21 11.81 7.26
C MET A 251 31.91 11.60 6.46
N ASN A 252 30.85 11.16 7.14
CA ASN A 252 29.52 10.96 6.55
C ASN A 252 28.57 12.11 6.91
N ALA A 253 28.11 12.88 5.92
CA ALA A 253 27.16 13.96 6.12
C ALA A 253 25.74 13.46 6.39
N VAL A 254 25.04 14.04 7.37
CA VAL A 254 23.61 13.79 7.61
C VAL A 254 22.81 14.39 6.45
N LYS A 255 22.09 13.53 5.71
CA LYS A 255 21.27 13.94 4.55
C LYS A 255 19.98 14.65 5.02
N PRO A 256 19.50 15.67 4.30
CA PRO A 256 18.18 16.25 4.54
C PRO A 256 17.06 15.24 4.25
N VAL A 257 16.07 15.20 5.12
CA VAL A 257 14.89 14.34 5.06
C VAL A 257 13.66 15.20 5.39
N VAL A 258 12.63 15.08 4.56
CA VAL A 258 11.27 15.52 4.86
C VAL A 258 10.37 14.30 5.07
N SER A 259 9.51 14.37 6.07
CA SER A 259 8.55 13.33 6.42
C SER A 259 7.15 13.93 6.54
N ILE A 260 6.12 13.13 6.24
CA ILE A 260 4.70 13.52 6.39
C ILE A 260 4.07 12.51 7.35
N LYS A 261 3.47 12.99 8.43
CA LYS A 261 2.73 12.17 9.42
C LYS A 261 1.25 12.53 9.39
N ASN A 262 0.38 11.54 9.60
CA ASN A 262 -1.07 11.73 9.75
C ASN A 262 -1.36 12.31 11.14
N LEU A 263 -2.24 13.32 11.22
CA LEU A 263 -2.77 13.83 12.49
C LEU A 263 -4.18 13.29 12.81
N THR A 264 -4.94 12.91 11.78
CA THR A 264 -6.30 12.38 11.92
C THR A 264 -6.52 11.18 11.01
N ASP A 265 -7.60 10.46 11.25
CA ASP A 265 -8.22 9.60 10.24
C ASP A 265 -8.76 10.40 9.05
N VAL A 266 -9.15 9.68 8.00
CA VAL A 266 -9.96 10.22 6.92
C VAL A 266 -11.39 10.49 7.42
N ARG A 267 -11.77 11.77 7.49
CA ARG A 267 -13.10 12.25 7.90
C ARG A 267 -13.74 13.03 6.76
N ASP A 268 -14.96 12.66 6.40
CA ASP A 268 -15.75 13.32 5.35
C ASP A 268 -15.00 13.54 4.00
N ASN A 269 -14.05 12.65 3.65
CA ASN A 269 -13.14 12.69 2.48
C ASN A 269 -11.90 13.61 2.59
N TYR A 270 -11.53 14.01 3.81
CA TYR A 270 -10.35 14.83 4.11
C TYR A 270 -9.52 14.20 5.23
N GLN A 271 -8.23 14.53 5.28
CA GLN A 271 -7.30 14.09 6.31
C GLN A 271 -6.35 15.24 6.67
N ASN A 272 -6.08 15.41 7.97
CA ASN A 272 -5.08 16.35 8.45
C ASN A 272 -3.71 15.66 8.52
N ILE A 273 -2.69 16.33 8.03
CA ILE A 273 -1.28 15.90 8.05
C ILE A 273 -0.39 16.96 8.68
N THR A 274 0.79 16.56 9.14
CA THR A 274 1.90 17.46 9.50
C THR A 274 3.17 17.05 8.74
N VAL A 275 4.06 18.01 8.51
CA VAL A 275 5.31 17.82 7.77
C VAL A 275 6.49 18.11 8.70
N LYS A 276 7.40 17.15 8.89
CA LYS A 276 8.58 17.29 9.75
C LYS A 276 9.89 17.15 8.98
N ILE A 277 10.91 17.95 9.34
CA ILE A 277 12.25 17.91 8.75
C ILE A 277 13.33 17.58 9.79
N ASN A 278 14.41 16.92 9.36
CA ASN A 278 15.55 16.57 10.24
C ASN A 278 16.69 17.60 10.25
N LYS A 279 16.67 18.59 9.35
CA LYS A 279 17.64 19.68 9.25
C LYS A 279 16.91 21.00 8.93
N PRO A 280 17.40 22.15 9.41
CA PRO A 280 16.93 23.47 8.97
C PRO A 280 17.00 23.63 7.44
N GLY A 281 15.95 24.21 6.87
CA GLY A 281 15.81 24.38 5.42
C GLY A 281 14.39 24.72 4.98
N LYS A 282 14.17 24.73 3.66
CA LYS A 282 12.87 25.00 3.03
C LYS A 282 12.29 23.74 2.41
N ILE A 283 11.01 23.46 2.71
CA ILE A 283 10.26 22.37 2.08
C ILE A 283 9.56 22.94 0.85
N TYR A 284 9.78 22.39 -0.34
CA TYR A 284 9.05 22.74 -1.57
C TYR A 284 8.08 21.60 -1.93
N TYR A 285 6.84 21.91 -2.29
CA TYR A 285 5.80 20.90 -2.49
C TYR A 285 4.84 21.15 -3.66
N THR A 286 4.15 20.08 -4.08
CA THR A 286 3.03 20.08 -5.01
C THR A 286 1.84 19.34 -4.39
N ARG A 287 0.61 19.54 -4.92
CA ARG A 287 -0.64 18.91 -4.42
C ARG A 287 -1.44 18.12 -5.47
N ASN A 288 -0.94 18.12 -6.70
CA ASN A 288 -1.50 17.48 -7.90
C ASN A 288 -0.63 16.30 -8.39
N GLY A 289 0.34 15.85 -7.58
CA GLY A 289 1.24 14.76 -7.92
C GLY A 289 2.41 15.11 -8.87
N SER A 290 2.54 16.35 -9.34
CA SER A 290 3.69 16.75 -10.19
C SER A 290 5.00 16.82 -9.40
N GLN A 291 6.14 16.67 -10.07
CA GLN A 291 7.45 16.68 -9.40
C GLN A 291 7.76 18.06 -8.80
N PRO A 292 8.09 18.16 -7.50
CA PRO A 292 8.42 19.43 -6.86
C PRO A 292 9.82 19.91 -7.28
N ASN A 293 10.00 21.22 -7.30
CA ASN A 293 11.28 21.90 -7.55
C ASN A 293 11.31 23.25 -6.81
N THR A 294 12.43 23.96 -6.88
CA THR A 294 12.66 25.20 -6.12
C THR A 294 11.82 26.42 -6.55
N SER A 295 10.98 26.30 -7.59
CA SER A 295 9.96 27.31 -7.93
C SER A 295 8.55 26.98 -7.40
N CYS A 296 8.36 25.82 -6.75
CA CYS A 296 7.09 25.44 -6.14
C CYS A 296 6.81 26.18 -4.83
N ASN A 297 5.56 26.13 -4.37
CA ASN A 297 5.15 26.66 -3.07
C ASN A 297 5.89 25.94 -1.93
N THR A 298 6.06 26.62 -0.80
CA THR A 298 6.84 26.12 0.33
C THR A 298 6.03 25.88 1.60
N TRP A 299 6.44 24.88 2.39
CA TRP A 299 5.98 24.66 3.75
C TRP A 299 7.09 24.95 4.76
N ASN A 300 6.70 25.26 6.00
CA ASN A 300 7.59 25.37 7.14
C ASN A 300 7.67 24.00 7.87
N ASN A 301 8.64 23.85 8.77
CA ASN A 301 8.65 22.70 9.67
C ASN A 301 7.37 22.69 10.54
N ASN A 302 6.84 21.50 10.81
CA ASN A 302 5.60 21.25 11.55
C ASN A 302 4.31 21.83 10.93
N THR A 303 4.32 22.38 9.71
CA THR A 303 3.09 22.90 9.06
C THR A 303 1.99 21.82 9.05
N LYS A 304 0.83 22.15 9.63
CA LYS A 304 -0.38 21.31 9.66
C LYS A 304 -1.26 21.64 8.45
N VAL A 305 -1.67 20.65 7.67
CA VAL A 305 -2.42 20.83 6.41
C VAL A 305 -3.60 19.86 6.33
N MET A 306 -4.78 20.37 6.00
CA MET A 306 -5.92 19.53 5.60
C MET A 306 -5.87 19.26 4.09
N ILE A 307 -5.92 18.00 3.69
CA ILE A 307 -5.96 17.59 2.27
C ILE A 307 -7.10 16.59 2.00
N SER A 308 -7.64 16.61 0.78
CA SER A 308 -8.66 15.63 0.37
C SER A 308 -8.03 14.29 -0.01
N ILE A 309 -8.81 13.20 0.03
CA ILE A 309 -8.38 11.87 -0.44
C ILE A 309 -7.97 11.80 -1.92
N LYS A 310 -8.23 12.85 -2.71
CA LYS A 310 -7.77 12.99 -4.10
C LYS A 310 -6.44 13.75 -4.22
N THR A 311 -5.99 14.43 -3.16
CA THR A 311 -4.78 15.26 -3.17
C THR A 311 -3.55 14.36 -3.22
N GLN A 312 -2.63 14.68 -4.12
CA GLN A 312 -1.36 13.97 -4.27
C GLN A 312 -0.23 14.92 -3.90
N VAL A 313 0.25 14.80 -2.67
CA VAL A 313 1.36 15.60 -2.17
C VAL A 313 2.67 14.99 -2.67
N ARG A 314 3.55 15.82 -3.23
CA ARG A 314 4.98 15.53 -3.29
C ARG A 314 5.75 16.66 -2.66
N ALA A 315 6.83 16.36 -1.95
CA ALA A 315 7.69 17.38 -1.36
C ALA A 315 9.18 17.02 -1.39
N ILE A 316 10.03 18.05 -1.31
CA ILE A 316 11.48 17.95 -1.08
C ILE A 316 11.88 18.97 -0.01
N LEU A 317 12.88 18.64 0.79
CA LEU A 317 13.60 19.59 1.63
C LEU A 317 14.88 20.03 0.92
N VAL A 318 15.10 21.33 0.80
CA VAL A 318 16.44 21.89 0.53
C VAL A 318 16.95 22.48 1.84
N ASP A 319 18.03 21.93 2.38
CA ASP A 319 18.63 22.44 3.62
C ASP A 319 19.42 23.74 3.41
N ASP A 320 19.75 24.41 4.51
CA ASP A 320 20.53 25.67 4.49
C ASP A 320 21.95 25.50 3.93
N GLU A 321 22.42 24.26 3.76
CA GLU A 321 23.71 23.91 3.13
C GLU A 321 23.56 23.61 1.62
N GLY A 322 22.33 23.65 1.09
CA GLY A 322 22.00 23.46 -0.34
C GLY A 322 21.75 22.01 -0.76
N PHE A 323 21.74 21.04 0.15
CA PHE A 323 21.42 19.65 -0.18
C PHE A 323 19.92 19.47 -0.31
N THR A 324 19.51 18.68 -1.30
CA THR A 324 18.10 18.34 -1.53
C THR A 324 17.82 16.91 -1.07
N SER A 325 16.70 16.71 -0.37
CA SER A 325 16.23 15.37 0.02
C SER A 325 15.78 14.56 -1.20
N SER A 326 15.53 13.26 -1.00
CA SER A 326 14.65 12.52 -1.91
C SER A 326 13.25 13.15 -1.93
N VAL A 327 12.52 12.95 -3.04
CA VAL A 327 11.11 13.37 -3.15
C VAL A 327 10.25 12.44 -2.30
N ILE A 328 9.59 12.96 -1.26
CA ILE A 328 8.50 12.23 -0.59
C ILE A 328 7.21 12.34 -1.42
N PHE A 329 6.42 11.27 -1.45
CA PHE A 329 5.05 11.27 -1.96
C PHE A 329 4.10 10.88 -0.83
N TYR A 330 2.92 11.51 -0.80
CA TYR A 330 1.87 11.20 0.15
C TYR A 330 0.48 11.42 -0.46
N GLN A 331 -0.42 10.47 -0.24
CA GLN A 331 -1.85 10.57 -0.54
C GLN A 331 -2.64 9.85 0.58
N PRO A 332 -3.76 10.43 1.08
CA PRO A 332 -4.62 9.76 2.05
C PRO A 332 -5.23 8.45 1.54
N ASP A 333 -5.63 7.58 2.46
CA ASP A 333 -6.44 6.41 2.13
C ASP A 333 -7.73 6.80 1.41
N LYS A 334 -8.08 6.08 0.33
CA LYS A 334 -9.24 6.37 -0.53
C LYS A 334 -10.57 5.89 0.07
N ILE A 335 -10.77 6.13 1.36
CA ILE A 335 -12.01 5.86 2.10
C ILE A 335 -13.04 6.93 1.73
N ILE A 336 -13.98 6.58 0.85
CA ILE A 336 -15.00 7.51 0.37
C ILE A 336 -16.21 7.46 1.28
N THR A 337 -16.45 8.57 1.98
CA THR A 337 -17.66 8.92 2.71
C THR A 337 -18.61 9.72 1.79
N PRO A 338 -19.66 9.11 1.23
CA PRO A 338 -20.61 9.82 0.38
C PRO A 338 -21.41 10.85 1.21
N PRO A 339 -21.89 11.94 0.59
CA PRO A 339 -22.87 12.81 1.24
C PRO A 339 -24.17 12.04 1.46
N VAL A 340 -24.96 12.46 2.45
CA VAL A 340 -26.27 11.89 2.79
C VAL A 340 -27.19 13.03 3.22
N THR A 341 -28.48 12.90 2.92
CA THR A 341 -29.52 13.87 3.30
C THR A 341 -30.53 13.21 4.23
N ALA A 342 -30.83 13.87 5.35
CA ALA A 342 -32.00 13.60 6.16
C ALA A 342 -33.20 14.41 5.63
N ILE A 343 -34.38 13.79 5.62
CA ILE A 343 -35.65 14.50 5.45
C ILE A 343 -36.16 14.92 6.83
N ARG A 344 -36.24 16.23 7.09
CA ARG A 344 -36.84 16.80 8.30
C ARG A 344 -38.31 17.14 8.06
N PRO A 345 -39.28 16.44 8.66
CA PRO A 345 -40.68 16.81 8.53
C PRO A 345 -40.98 18.05 9.39
N LEU A 346 -41.57 19.07 8.79
CA LEU A 346 -41.97 20.31 9.47
C LEU A 346 -43.43 20.25 9.95
N THR A 347 -44.24 19.36 9.37
CA THR A 347 -45.62 19.10 9.78
C THR A 347 -45.88 17.58 9.83
N THR A 348 -46.98 17.18 10.47
CA THR A 348 -47.61 15.88 10.19
C THR A 348 -48.39 16.00 8.87
N LEU A 349 -49.71 15.76 8.87
CA LEU A 349 -50.56 15.83 7.69
C LEU A 349 -51.64 16.89 7.87
N VAL A 350 -51.46 18.05 7.22
CA VAL A 350 -52.45 19.14 7.19
C VAL A 350 -53.09 19.14 5.80
N ASN A 351 -54.42 18.99 5.71
CA ASN A 351 -55.15 18.92 4.44
C ASN A 351 -54.59 17.89 3.43
N ASN A 352 -54.20 16.70 3.91
CA ASN A 352 -53.53 15.62 3.15
C ASN A 352 -52.10 15.95 2.63
N VAL A 353 -51.49 17.05 3.11
CA VAL A 353 -50.14 17.50 2.76
C VAL A 353 -49.22 17.49 3.98
N GLN A 354 -47.98 17.05 3.77
CA GLN A 354 -46.87 17.15 4.71
C GLN A 354 -45.80 18.09 4.13
N ARG A 355 -45.37 19.09 4.89
CA ARG A 355 -44.22 19.93 4.55
C ARG A 355 -42.96 19.27 5.10
N ILE A 356 -41.93 19.11 4.27
CA ILE A 356 -40.61 18.62 4.67
C ILE A 356 -39.52 19.62 4.31
N GLN A 357 -38.34 19.44 4.89
CA GLN A 357 -37.11 20.16 4.61
C GLN A 357 -35.97 19.16 4.36
N PHE A 358 -35.08 19.46 3.42
CA PHE A 358 -33.85 18.70 3.20
C PHE A 358 -32.74 19.17 4.17
N SER A 359 -32.02 18.24 4.78
CA SER A 359 -30.88 18.52 5.67
C SER A 359 -29.68 17.68 5.24
N THR A 360 -28.66 18.29 4.63
CA THR A 360 -27.45 17.59 4.13
C THR A 360 -26.39 17.46 5.23
N ASN A 361 -25.68 16.33 5.28
CA ASN A 361 -24.61 16.10 6.28
C ASN A 361 -23.25 16.71 5.92
N LYS A 362 -23.17 17.37 4.76
CA LYS A 362 -22.02 18.08 4.22
C LYS A 362 -22.49 19.37 3.56
N LEU A 363 -21.62 20.38 3.56
CA LEU A 363 -21.74 21.59 2.75
C LEU A 363 -21.59 21.27 1.26
N ASN A 364 -21.93 22.24 0.39
CA ASN A 364 -21.74 22.16 -1.06
C ASN A 364 -22.29 20.84 -1.67
N CYS A 365 -23.55 20.54 -1.35
CA CYS A 365 -24.24 19.35 -1.82
C CYS A 365 -25.53 19.68 -2.56
N THR A 366 -25.83 18.91 -3.61
CA THR A 366 -27.11 18.93 -4.33
C THR A 366 -27.90 17.65 -4.06
N VAL A 367 -29.14 17.80 -3.60
CA VAL A 367 -30.10 16.71 -3.46
C VAL A 367 -30.86 16.55 -4.79
N TYR A 368 -30.89 15.35 -5.34
CA TYR A 368 -31.65 15.00 -6.54
C TYR A 368 -32.79 14.08 -6.14
N TYR A 369 -34.04 14.44 -6.46
CA TYR A 369 -35.22 13.73 -5.95
C TYR A 369 -36.37 13.63 -6.96
N THR A 370 -37.27 12.67 -6.72
CA THR A 370 -38.49 12.41 -7.50
C THR A 370 -39.66 12.15 -6.55
N THR A 371 -40.86 12.61 -6.89
CA THR A 371 -42.07 12.50 -6.02
C THR A 371 -43.02 11.38 -6.44
N ASP A 372 -42.83 10.81 -7.63
CA ASP A 372 -43.65 9.73 -8.22
C ASP A 372 -43.15 8.31 -7.87
N GLY A 373 -41.97 8.19 -7.26
CA GLY A 373 -41.31 6.92 -6.95
C GLY A 373 -40.43 6.35 -8.07
N SER A 374 -40.25 7.07 -9.18
CA SER A 374 -39.18 6.82 -10.17
C SER A 374 -37.80 7.00 -9.53
N ASN A 375 -36.72 6.49 -10.14
CA ASN A 375 -35.39 6.60 -9.54
C ASN A 375 -34.73 7.95 -9.92
N PRO A 376 -34.35 8.83 -8.97
CA PRO A 376 -33.74 10.13 -9.28
C PRO A 376 -32.40 10.05 -10.01
N LEU A 377 -31.72 8.88 -10.03
CA LEU A 377 -30.54 8.66 -10.88
C LEU A 377 -30.87 8.54 -12.38
N ASN A 378 -32.15 8.42 -12.74
CA ASN A 378 -32.57 8.08 -14.10
C ASN A 378 -33.85 8.70 -14.63
N SER A 379 -34.63 9.38 -13.79
CA SER A 379 -35.96 9.85 -14.18
C SER A 379 -35.91 11.19 -14.91
N SER A 380 -36.77 11.35 -15.91
CA SER A 380 -37.11 12.66 -16.49
C SER A 380 -37.89 13.56 -15.53
N THR A 381 -38.45 13.01 -14.44
CA THR A 381 -39.16 13.77 -13.39
C THR A 381 -38.26 14.21 -12.23
N VAL A 382 -36.93 14.07 -12.38
CA VAL A 382 -35.96 14.48 -11.36
C VAL A 382 -36.00 15.99 -11.12
N LYS A 383 -35.94 16.37 -9.85
CA LYS A 383 -35.83 17.74 -9.34
C LYS A 383 -34.60 17.85 -8.46
N THR A 384 -34.12 19.07 -8.28
CA THR A 384 -32.98 19.38 -7.40
C THR A 384 -33.42 20.22 -6.21
N ALA A 385 -32.72 20.06 -5.09
CA ALA A 385 -32.83 20.87 -3.90
C ALA A 385 -31.44 21.06 -3.26
N LYS A 386 -31.24 22.16 -2.54
CA LYS A 386 -30.08 22.42 -1.69
C LYS A 386 -30.40 22.11 -0.22
N ASN A 387 -29.39 22.28 0.64
CA ASN A 387 -29.60 22.21 2.08
C ASN A 387 -30.66 23.24 2.52
N ASN A 388 -31.47 22.90 3.52
CA ASN A 388 -32.58 23.70 4.04
C ASN A 388 -33.75 24.00 3.09
N ASP A 389 -33.75 23.55 1.84
CA ASP A 389 -34.91 23.69 0.93
C ASP A 389 -36.13 22.94 1.46
N LYS A 390 -37.32 23.52 1.24
CA LYS A 390 -38.61 23.03 1.77
C LYS A 390 -39.54 22.65 0.63
N ILE A 391 -40.16 21.47 0.71
CA ILE A 391 -41.15 21.00 -0.27
C ILE A 391 -42.39 20.41 0.40
N ASN A 392 -43.50 20.44 -0.32
CA ASN A 392 -44.77 19.84 0.09
C ASN A 392 -44.94 18.46 -0.58
N LEU A 393 -45.27 17.45 0.23
CA LEU A 393 -45.57 16.08 -0.20
C LEU A 393 -47.04 15.78 0.11
N ASN A 394 -47.79 15.17 -0.80
CA ASN A 394 -49.11 14.62 -0.46
C ASN A 394 -48.94 13.24 0.22
N LYS A 395 -49.94 12.73 0.95
CA LYS A 395 -49.85 11.42 1.62
C LYS A 395 -49.50 10.23 0.69
N ASN A 396 -49.84 10.34 -0.60
CA ASN A 396 -49.57 9.32 -1.62
C ASN A 396 -48.17 9.46 -2.27
N THR A 397 -47.37 10.46 -1.88
CA THR A 397 -46.10 10.79 -2.51
C THR A 397 -45.04 9.75 -2.19
N ARG A 398 -44.34 9.29 -3.23
CA ARG A 398 -43.29 8.28 -3.12
C ARG A 398 -41.93 8.95 -3.32
N LEU A 399 -41.49 9.70 -2.31
CA LEU A 399 -40.24 10.46 -2.40
C LEU A 399 -39.04 9.50 -2.49
N LYS A 400 -38.27 9.60 -3.58
CA LYS A 400 -36.93 9.01 -3.68
C LYS A 400 -35.92 10.11 -3.88
N TYR A 401 -34.75 9.98 -3.27
CA TYR A 401 -33.70 11.00 -3.36
C TYR A 401 -32.30 10.40 -3.27
N TYR A 402 -31.31 11.09 -3.83
CA TYR A 402 -29.89 10.88 -3.55
C TYR A 402 -29.19 12.23 -3.41
N THR A 403 -28.03 12.25 -2.75
CA THR A 403 -27.22 13.46 -2.54
C THR A 403 -25.95 13.36 -3.37
N GLN A 404 -25.49 14.47 -3.94
CA GLN A 404 -24.20 14.58 -4.61
C GLN A 404 -23.38 15.69 -3.95
N ASP A 405 -22.09 15.44 -3.78
CA ASP A 405 -21.09 16.41 -3.38
C ASP A 405 -20.70 17.23 -4.61
N ASP A 406 -20.89 18.54 -4.58
CA ASP A 406 -20.73 19.40 -5.77
C ASP A 406 -19.25 19.62 -6.16
N ILE A 407 -18.32 19.38 -5.23
CA ILE A 407 -16.86 19.57 -5.43
C ILE A 407 -16.22 18.25 -5.89
N GLN A 408 -16.48 17.17 -5.16
CA GLN A 408 -15.85 15.87 -5.35
C GLN A 408 -16.67 14.92 -6.22
N LEU A 409 -17.94 15.25 -6.51
CA LEU A 409 -18.88 14.51 -7.37
C LEU A 409 -19.23 13.10 -6.87
N TYR A 410 -18.99 12.82 -5.58
CA TYR A 410 -19.41 11.58 -4.94
C TYR A 410 -20.93 11.60 -4.70
N LYS A 411 -21.59 10.47 -4.99
CA LYS A 411 -23.05 10.31 -4.89
C LYS A 411 -23.42 9.33 -3.78
N SER A 412 -24.47 9.64 -3.04
CA SER A 412 -25.10 8.74 -2.09
C SER A 412 -25.79 7.56 -2.81
N LYS A 413 -26.14 6.51 -2.06
CA LYS A 413 -27.18 5.56 -2.49
C LYS A 413 -28.53 6.28 -2.60
N VAL A 414 -29.47 5.72 -3.36
CA VAL A 414 -30.84 6.24 -3.42
C VAL A 414 -31.59 5.83 -2.15
N PHE A 415 -32.12 6.83 -1.45
CA PHE A 415 -32.97 6.69 -0.29
C PHE A 415 -34.45 6.82 -0.67
N ASN A 416 -35.32 6.31 0.20
CA ASN A 416 -36.77 6.41 0.05
C ASN A 416 -37.33 7.10 1.30
N TYR A 417 -38.29 7.99 1.12
CA TYR A 417 -39.07 8.59 2.20
C TYR A 417 -40.57 8.40 1.91
N LYS A 418 -41.34 8.13 2.96
CA LYS A 418 -42.79 7.99 2.90
C LYS A 418 -43.42 8.98 3.88
N PRO A 419 -44.29 9.89 3.44
CA PRO A 419 -45.12 10.68 4.33
C PRO A 419 -46.03 9.79 5.18
N VAL A 420 -46.47 10.32 6.32
CA VAL A 420 -47.56 9.73 7.10
C VAL A 420 -48.84 9.59 6.28
N GLN A 421 -49.61 8.55 6.60
CA GLN A 421 -50.89 8.24 5.95
C GLN A 421 -52.09 8.80 6.72
N HIS A 422 -51.95 8.99 8.04
CA HIS A 422 -52.95 9.61 8.93
C HIS A 422 -52.27 10.51 9.98
N PRO A 423 -52.90 11.61 10.46
CA PRO A 423 -52.40 12.40 11.60
C PRO A 423 -52.19 11.60 12.91
N ASP A 424 -52.76 10.40 12.99
CA ASP A 424 -52.71 9.51 14.18
C ASP A 424 -51.78 8.31 14.03
N GLU A 425 -51.05 8.23 12.93
CA GLU A 425 -49.96 7.28 12.79
C GLU A 425 -48.90 7.52 13.89
N ARG A 426 -48.25 6.47 14.39
CA ARG A 426 -47.10 6.63 15.29
C ARG A 426 -45.86 7.05 14.46
N PRO A 427 -44.98 7.90 15.01
CA PRO A 427 -43.70 8.18 14.36
C PRO A 427 -42.90 6.89 14.06
N THR A 428 -42.18 6.89 12.95
CA THR A 428 -41.21 5.85 12.59
C THR A 428 -39.81 6.46 12.52
N ILE A 429 -38.77 5.63 12.64
CA ILE A 429 -37.37 6.07 12.58
C ILE A 429 -36.65 5.28 11.49
N THR A 430 -35.73 5.95 10.80
CA THR A 430 -34.71 5.31 9.97
C THR A 430 -33.34 5.86 10.37
N ILE A 431 -32.38 4.96 10.59
CA ILE A 431 -30.98 5.31 10.88
C ILE A 431 -30.15 4.99 9.64
N PHE A 432 -29.30 5.93 9.24
CA PHE A 432 -28.33 5.76 8.17
C PHE A 432 -26.92 5.83 8.74
N ASN A 433 -26.10 4.85 8.40
CA ASN A 433 -24.66 4.92 8.60
C ASN A 433 -24.07 5.97 7.65
N ALA A 434 -23.31 6.94 8.20
CA ALA A 434 -22.78 8.09 7.46
C ALA A 434 -21.25 8.20 7.45
N SER A 435 -20.50 7.37 8.19
CA SER A 435 -19.03 7.26 8.12
C SER A 435 -18.55 5.86 8.55
N ASN A 436 -17.28 5.52 8.30
CA ASN A 436 -16.64 4.46 9.08
C ASN A 436 -16.47 4.88 10.55
N ILE A 437 -16.19 3.89 11.39
CA ILE A 437 -15.64 4.08 12.73
C ILE A 437 -14.22 4.64 12.57
N TRP A 438 -13.92 5.70 13.31
CA TRP A 438 -12.59 6.31 13.41
C TRP A 438 -11.79 5.69 14.57
N ASN A 439 -10.47 5.90 14.62
CA ASN A 439 -9.59 5.28 15.62
C ASN A 439 -9.91 5.70 17.07
N ASN A 440 -10.60 6.82 17.25
CA ASN A 440 -11.13 7.26 18.55
C ASN A 440 -12.49 6.62 18.92
N GLY A 441 -12.86 5.51 18.29
CA GLY A 441 -14.13 4.78 18.53
C GLY A 441 -15.38 5.47 17.98
N GLN A 442 -15.27 6.66 17.38
CA GLN A 442 -16.43 7.44 16.97
C GLN A 442 -16.93 7.11 15.56
N GLN A 443 -18.24 7.20 15.35
CA GLN A 443 -18.90 7.07 14.05
C GLN A 443 -19.98 8.15 13.88
N LYS A 444 -20.08 8.72 12.67
CA LYS A 444 -21.17 9.60 12.25
C LYS A 444 -22.32 8.77 11.67
N ILE A 445 -23.52 8.94 12.21
CA ILE A 445 -24.79 8.40 11.71
C ILE A 445 -25.76 9.54 11.40
N ILE A 446 -26.87 9.24 10.74
CA ILE A 446 -27.98 10.18 10.51
C ILE A 446 -29.29 9.53 10.93
N ILE A 447 -30.10 10.28 11.67
CA ILE A 447 -31.37 9.82 12.19
C ILE A 447 -32.50 10.63 11.53
N GLN A 448 -33.51 9.94 11.03
CA GLN A 448 -34.63 10.51 10.30
C GLN A 448 -35.97 9.95 10.82
N SER A 449 -37.00 10.79 10.91
CA SER A 449 -38.39 10.36 11.14
C SER A 449 -39.31 10.74 9.99
N ASN A 450 -40.48 10.11 9.90
CA ASN A 450 -41.58 10.50 9.02
C ASN A 450 -42.54 11.54 9.65
N GLN A 451 -42.33 11.92 10.91
CA GLN A 451 -43.07 12.98 11.61
C GLN A 451 -42.11 14.03 12.20
N PRO A 452 -42.60 15.25 12.49
CA PRO A 452 -41.90 16.15 13.40
C PRO A 452 -41.83 15.48 14.78
N GLY A 453 -40.85 15.83 15.60
CA GLY A 453 -40.72 15.25 16.94
C GLY A 453 -39.33 15.46 17.54
N LYS A 454 -39.23 15.16 18.83
CA LYS A 454 -37.95 15.11 19.55
C LYS A 454 -37.33 13.73 19.41
N PHE A 455 -36.02 13.62 19.31
CA PHE A 455 -35.31 12.34 19.37
C PHE A 455 -34.73 12.18 20.78
N ASN A 456 -35.00 11.04 21.40
CA ASN A 456 -34.34 10.64 22.63
C ASN A 456 -33.32 9.57 22.27
N ILE A 457 -32.08 9.80 22.69
CA ILE A 457 -30.95 8.92 22.44
C ILE A 457 -30.38 8.52 23.80
N THR A 458 -30.54 7.24 24.15
CA THR A 458 -29.96 6.68 25.38
C THR A 458 -28.70 5.91 25.01
N GLN A 459 -27.56 6.32 25.58
CA GLN A 459 -26.29 5.61 25.45
C GLN A 459 -26.07 4.71 26.66
N TYR A 460 -25.75 3.44 26.42
CA TYR A 460 -25.41 2.50 27.49
C TYR A 460 -23.90 2.26 27.50
N ASN A 461 -23.21 2.79 28.53
CA ASN A 461 -21.83 2.46 28.84
C ASN A 461 -21.66 2.19 30.35
N GLN A 462 -20.62 1.47 30.76
CA GLN A 462 -20.52 1.01 32.14
C GLN A 462 -20.28 2.17 33.13
N THR A 463 -21.16 2.28 34.14
CA THR A 463 -21.04 3.04 35.41
C THR A 463 -21.64 4.46 35.59
N GLN A 464 -22.34 5.08 34.61
CA GLN A 464 -23.37 6.11 34.91
C GLN A 464 -24.24 6.52 33.71
N THR A 465 -25.38 7.18 33.98
CA THR A 465 -26.45 7.55 33.02
C THR A 465 -26.28 8.95 32.39
N PRO A 466 -26.33 9.03 31.04
CA PRO A 466 -26.74 10.23 30.32
C PRO A 466 -27.99 9.97 29.45
N GLU A 467 -29.07 10.71 29.70
CA GLU A 467 -30.17 10.87 28.74
C GLU A 467 -29.91 12.15 27.92
N GLU A 468 -29.72 12.03 26.60
CA GLU A 468 -29.60 13.21 25.73
C GLU A 468 -30.81 13.31 24.79
N THR A 469 -31.65 14.33 25.00
CA THR A 469 -32.78 14.65 24.13
C THR A 469 -32.34 15.62 23.02
N ILE A 470 -32.13 15.09 21.82
CA ILE A 470 -31.80 15.90 20.64
C ILE A 470 -33.09 16.35 19.95
N ASN A 471 -33.36 17.66 20.00
CA ASN A 471 -34.61 18.26 19.52
C ASN A 471 -34.72 18.40 17.98
N ASN A 472 -33.86 17.78 17.18
CA ASN A 472 -33.84 17.96 15.72
C ASN A 472 -33.30 16.71 14.98
N PRO A 473 -33.92 16.24 13.87
CA PRO A 473 -33.33 15.20 13.03
C PRO A 473 -32.11 15.73 12.28
N GLY A 474 -31.02 14.97 12.26
CA GLY A 474 -29.74 15.38 11.66
C GLY A 474 -28.66 14.31 11.74
N SER A 475 -27.40 14.71 11.57
CA SER A 475 -26.24 13.85 11.83
C SER A 475 -25.93 13.81 13.32
N PHE A 476 -25.65 12.61 13.83
CA PHE A 476 -25.26 12.34 15.20
C PHE A 476 -23.92 11.60 15.21
N THR A 477 -23.04 11.89 16.17
CA THR A 477 -21.77 11.17 16.34
C THR A 477 -21.88 10.30 17.59
N THR A 478 -21.57 9.02 17.46
CA THR A 478 -21.70 7.99 18.51
C THR A 478 -20.38 7.26 18.74
N ASP A 479 -20.20 6.63 19.91
CA ASP A 479 -19.07 5.77 20.25
C ASP A 479 -19.44 4.28 20.10
N THR A 480 -18.58 3.50 19.43
CA THR A 480 -18.58 2.04 19.36
C THR A 480 -18.78 1.28 20.67
N ASN A 481 -18.36 1.84 21.80
CA ASN A 481 -18.49 1.22 23.12
C ASN A 481 -19.91 1.28 23.68
N THR A 482 -20.84 1.94 22.97
CA THR A 482 -22.23 2.14 23.43
C THR A 482 -23.23 1.39 22.56
N ASN A 483 -24.15 0.66 23.21
CA ASN A 483 -25.44 0.39 22.59
C ASN A 483 -26.25 1.69 22.61
N ILE A 484 -26.88 2.04 21.50
CA ILE A 484 -27.74 3.22 21.40
C ILE A 484 -29.19 2.80 21.32
N GLU A 485 -30.04 3.30 22.20
CA GLU A 485 -31.49 3.23 22.01
C GLU A 485 -32.02 4.57 21.49
N VAL A 486 -32.65 4.53 20.31
CA VAL A 486 -33.22 5.71 19.66
C VAL A 486 -34.73 5.55 19.55
N TYR A 487 -35.48 6.50 20.10
CA TYR A 487 -36.91 6.65 19.85
C TYR A 487 -37.26 8.12 19.63
N THR A 488 -38.44 8.39 19.08
CA THR A 488 -38.90 9.76 18.81
C THR A 488 -40.34 9.94 19.27
N GLN A 489 -40.61 11.13 19.79
CA GLN A 489 -41.88 11.52 20.39
C GLN A 489 -42.49 12.71 19.65
N TYR A 490 -43.78 12.61 19.34
CA TYR A 490 -44.62 13.68 18.80
C TYR A 490 -45.93 13.79 19.59
N GLY A 491 -46.07 14.83 20.42
CA GLY A 491 -47.12 14.87 21.44
C GLY A 491 -47.04 13.64 22.34
N ASP A 492 -48.17 12.95 22.54
CA ASP A 492 -48.25 11.72 23.34
C ASP A 492 -47.88 10.44 22.56
N LYS A 493 -47.47 10.57 21.29
CA LYS A 493 -47.17 9.43 20.40
C LYS A 493 -45.67 9.16 20.35
N TYR A 494 -45.30 7.91 20.66
CA TYR A 494 -43.91 7.42 20.61
C TYR A 494 -43.70 6.44 19.45
N SER A 495 -42.53 6.47 18.84
CA SER A 495 -42.07 5.42 17.91
C SER A 495 -41.79 4.10 18.63
N LYS A 496 -41.48 3.05 17.87
CA LYS A 496 -40.70 1.94 18.42
C LYS A 496 -39.28 2.43 18.70
N THR A 497 -38.67 1.92 19.77
CA THR A 497 -37.22 2.05 20.02
C THR A 497 -36.45 1.24 18.98
N ILE A 498 -35.35 1.80 18.49
CA ILE A 498 -34.36 1.11 17.65
C ILE A 498 -33.06 1.01 18.44
N ASN A 499 -32.59 -0.21 18.64
CA ASN A 499 -31.28 -0.49 19.21
C ASN A 499 -30.27 -0.49 18.05
N TYR A 500 -29.30 0.43 18.08
CA TYR A 500 -28.28 0.60 17.05
C TYR A 500 -26.89 0.35 17.63
N ASN A 501 -26.12 -0.47 16.91
CA ASN A 501 -24.73 -0.78 17.22
C ASN A 501 -23.85 -0.24 16.07
N PRO A 502 -22.84 0.61 16.38
CA PRO A 502 -21.91 1.13 15.38
C PRO A 502 -21.19 0.04 14.58
N HIS A 503 -21.04 0.26 13.27
CA HIS A 503 -20.43 -0.69 12.33
C HIS A 503 -19.89 0.02 11.10
N ASN A 504 -18.79 -0.44 10.49
CA ASN A 504 -18.22 0.22 9.31
C ASN A 504 -19.17 0.25 8.10
N GLY A 505 -19.24 1.41 7.43
CA GLY A 505 -20.25 1.72 6.41
C GLY A 505 -19.72 2.22 5.07
N THR A 506 -18.48 2.69 5.01
CA THR A 506 -17.85 3.28 3.81
C THR A 506 -16.74 2.38 3.27
N LYS A 507 -16.63 2.30 1.95
CA LYS A 507 -15.78 1.32 1.26
C LYS A 507 -14.94 2.00 0.17
N THR A 508 -13.72 1.52 -0.04
CA THR A 508 -12.84 1.97 -1.13
C THR A 508 -13.53 1.79 -2.49
N VAL A 509 -13.49 2.82 -3.35
CA VAL A 509 -14.14 2.79 -4.68
C VAL A 509 -13.13 2.47 -5.76
N MET A 510 -13.33 1.34 -6.43
CA MET A 510 -12.52 0.91 -7.57
C MET A 510 -13.44 0.88 -8.82
N ASN A 511 -13.05 1.60 -9.86
CA ASN A 511 -13.73 1.66 -11.15
C ASN A 511 -12.91 0.83 -12.14
N TYR A 512 -13.54 0.01 -12.95
CA TYR A 512 -12.82 -0.81 -13.91
C TYR A 512 -13.54 -0.85 -15.25
N THR A 513 -12.78 -1.18 -16.27
CA THR A 513 -13.23 -1.47 -17.63
C THR A 513 -12.89 -2.91 -17.95
N TYR A 514 -13.90 -3.68 -18.39
CA TYR A 514 -13.70 -4.94 -19.10
C TYR A 514 -14.15 -4.74 -20.55
N SER A 515 -13.26 -4.98 -21.50
CA SER A 515 -13.59 -4.99 -22.93
C SER A 515 -13.49 -6.40 -23.48
N MET A 516 -14.43 -6.76 -24.35
CA MET A 516 -14.39 -7.95 -25.19
C MET A 516 -14.42 -7.54 -26.66
N GLU A 517 -13.50 -8.06 -27.44
CA GLU A 517 -13.40 -7.89 -28.90
C GLU A 517 -13.71 -9.22 -29.58
N ILE A 518 -14.76 -9.23 -30.40
CA ILE A 518 -15.17 -10.37 -31.22
C ILE A 518 -15.13 -9.99 -32.71
N PRO A 519 -14.80 -10.90 -33.63
CA PRO A 519 -14.94 -10.65 -35.06
C PRO A 519 -16.37 -10.27 -35.45
N TYR A 520 -16.53 -9.34 -36.39
CA TYR A 520 -17.85 -8.93 -36.87
C TYR A 520 -18.45 -10.00 -37.79
N GLU A 521 -19.41 -10.77 -37.27
CA GLU A 521 -20.09 -11.85 -37.99
C GLU A 521 -21.63 -11.74 -37.95
N SER A 522 -22.33 -12.64 -38.64
CA SER A 522 -23.78 -12.81 -38.56
C SER A 522 -24.20 -13.28 -37.17
N MET A 523 -24.77 -12.37 -36.37
CA MET A 523 -25.26 -12.63 -35.01
C MET A 523 -26.37 -11.65 -34.63
N TRP A 524 -27.01 -11.89 -33.48
CA TRP A 524 -27.67 -10.82 -32.72
C TRP A 524 -27.08 -10.69 -31.32
N ILE A 525 -27.04 -9.47 -30.81
CA ILE A 525 -26.53 -9.10 -29.49
C ILE A 525 -27.58 -8.30 -28.72
N SER A 526 -27.77 -8.58 -27.42
CA SER A 526 -28.64 -7.79 -26.55
C SER A 526 -27.86 -6.76 -25.74
N LEU A 527 -28.38 -5.53 -25.70
CA LEU A 527 -27.96 -4.46 -24.81
C LEU A 527 -29.18 -4.11 -23.94
N GLY A 528 -29.19 -4.63 -22.71
CA GLY A 528 -30.39 -4.60 -21.86
C GLY A 528 -31.56 -5.32 -22.54
N ASN A 529 -32.68 -4.61 -22.73
CA ASN A 529 -33.86 -5.12 -23.43
C ASN A 529 -33.79 -4.94 -24.97
N THR A 530 -32.77 -4.26 -25.50
CA THR A 530 -32.65 -3.97 -26.94
C THR A 530 -31.86 -5.06 -27.65
N LYS A 531 -32.47 -5.75 -28.62
CA LYS A 531 -31.75 -6.65 -29.53
C LYS A 531 -31.24 -5.89 -30.76
N LEU A 532 -29.96 -6.07 -31.06
CA LEU A 532 -29.26 -5.48 -32.19
C LEU A 532 -28.80 -6.63 -33.11
N TYR A 533 -29.16 -6.55 -34.38
CA TYR A 533 -28.91 -7.60 -35.37
C TYR A 533 -27.81 -7.14 -36.32
N THR A 534 -26.73 -7.92 -36.49
CA THR A 534 -25.63 -7.52 -37.39
C THR A 534 -26.02 -7.55 -38.87
N SER A 535 -27.15 -8.17 -39.21
CA SER A 535 -27.79 -8.13 -40.52
C SER A 535 -28.65 -6.88 -40.77
N ASN A 536 -28.88 -6.02 -39.78
CA ASN A 536 -29.71 -4.83 -39.94
C ASN A 536 -28.90 -3.66 -40.52
N GLN A 537 -29.29 -3.16 -41.70
CA GLN A 537 -28.55 -2.10 -42.40
C GLN A 537 -28.39 -0.80 -41.58
N THR A 538 -29.37 -0.43 -40.76
CA THR A 538 -29.29 0.77 -39.91
C THR A 538 -28.24 0.59 -38.81
N PHE A 539 -28.13 -0.61 -38.25
CA PHE A 539 -27.10 -0.96 -37.27
C PHE A 539 -25.70 -0.95 -37.90
N ILE A 540 -25.54 -1.59 -39.06
CA ILE A 540 -24.30 -1.59 -39.87
C ILE A 540 -23.87 -0.14 -40.17
N ASN A 541 -24.79 0.69 -40.68
CA ASN A 541 -24.50 2.08 -41.05
C ASN A 541 -24.11 2.93 -39.83
N ASN A 542 -24.76 2.74 -38.67
CA ASN A 542 -24.40 3.47 -37.46
C ASN A 542 -22.97 3.10 -36.99
N LEU A 543 -22.62 1.81 -36.95
CA LEU A 543 -21.28 1.37 -36.56
C LEU A 543 -20.19 1.82 -37.54
N ASN A 544 -20.43 1.73 -38.85
CA ASN A 544 -19.47 2.19 -39.86
C ASN A 544 -19.27 3.71 -39.83
N ASN A 545 -20.25 4.48 -39.35
CA ASN A 545 -20.15 5.92 -39.11
C ASN A 545 -19.57 6.26 -37.71
N GLY A 546 -18.92 5.31 -37.03
CA GLY A 546 -18.26 5.53 -35.75
C GLY A 546 -19.20 5.77 -34.56
N LYS A 547 -20.50 5.43 -34.67
CA LYS A 547 -21.44 5.62 -33.57
C LYS A 547 -21.33 4.51 -32.53
N TYR A 548 -21.65 4.90 -31.31
CA TYR A 548 -21.68 4.06 -30.14
C TYR A 548 -23.12 3.70 -29.77
N TYR A 549 -23.36 2.44 -29.41
CA TYR A 549 -24.57 2.00 -28.73
C TYR A 549 -24.26 1.85 -27.24
N PHE A 550 -24.98 2.53 -26.37
CA PHE A 550 -24.71 2.50 -24.93
C PHE A 550 -25.95 2.11 -24.12
N TYR A 551 -25.85 1.02 -23.38
CA TYR A 551 -26.84 0.61 -22.39
C TYR A 551 -26.40 1.07 -21.00
N ASN A 552 -27.14 2.01 -20.43
CA ASN A 552 -26.82 2.60 -19.14
C ASN A 552 -27.60 1.90 -18.01
N TYR A 553 -26.88 1.24 -17.08
CA TYR A 553 -27.51 0.47 -16.00
C TYR A 553 -28.27 1.32 -14.98
N ARG A 554 -27.98 2.62 -14.87
CA ARG A 554 -28.76 3.49 -13.99
C ARG A 554 -30.15 3.68 -14.57
N ILE A 555 -30.24 3.93 -15.87
CA ILE A 555 -31.49 4.32 -16.54
C ILE A 555 -32.24 3.18 -17.22
N ASN A 556 -31.60 2.01 -17.39
CA ASN A 556 -32.16 0.82 -18.02
C ASN A 556 -32.65 1.06 -19.46
N THR A 557 -31.96 1.93 -20.19
CA THR A 557 -32.23 2.19 -21.62
C THR A 557 -30.95 2.12 -22.43
N THR A 558 -31.11 1.82 -23.73
CA THR A 558 -30.03 1.79 -24.72
C THR A 558 -30.15 3.01 -25.62
N THR A 559 -29.11 3.83 -25.67
CA THR A 559 -29.03 5.04 -26.51
C THR A 559 -27.99 4.87 -27.62
N ILE A 560 -28.06 5.73 -28.64
CA ILE A 560 -27.07 5.81 -29.71
C ILE A 560 -26.44 7.20 -29.67
N SER A 561 -25.11 7.29 -29.67
CA SER A 561 -24.38 8.55 -29.61
C SER A 561 -23.21 8.59 -30.60
N ASN A 562 -22.81 9.80 -31.00
CA ASN A 562 -21.57 10.02 -31.74
C ASN A 562 -20.34 10.11 -30.81
N ASN A 563 -20.56 10.35 -29.52
CA ASN A 563 -19.51 10.46 -28.50
C ASN A 563 -19.55 9.25 -27.56
N ALA A 564 -18.38 8.71 -27.20
CA ALA A 564 -18.27 7.60 -26.26
C ALA A 564 -18.51 8.06 -24.79
N PRO A 565 -19.42 7.42 -24.04
CA PRO A 565 -19.63 7.67 -22.61
C PRO A 565 -18.59 6.93 -21.77
N VAL A 566 -17.32 7.37 -21.85
CA VAL A 566 -16.13 6.61 -21.39
C VAL A 566 -16.11 6.28 -19.88
N ASN A 567 -16.96 6.93 -19.07
CA ASN A 567 -16.95 6.84 -17.60
C ASN A 567 -18.35 6.60 -16.97
N GLU A 568 -19.33 6.13 -17.74
CA GLU A 568 -20.68 5.85 -17.26
C GLU A 568 -20.92 4.35 -16.99
N ASN A 569 -21.57 4.02 -15.87
CA ASN A 569 -21.90 2.65 -15.51
C ASN A 569 -22.87 2.03 -16.54
N GLY A 570 -22.34 1.16 -17.41
CA GLY A 570 -23.08 0.65 -18.56
C GLY A 570 -22.28 -0.34 -19.41
N VAL A 571 -22.87 -0.71 -20.55
CA VAL A 571 -22.25 -1.49 -21.61
C VAL A 571 -22.24 -0.66 -22.87
N LEU A 572 -21.05 -0.40 -23.38
CA LEU A 572 -20.79 0.31 -24.62
C LEU A 572 -20.48 -0.70 -25.72
N LEU A 573 -21.11 -0.53 -26.88
CA LEU A 573 -20.92 -1.36 -28.06
C LEU A 573 -20.53 -0.47 -29.24
N TYR A 574 -19.41 -0.78 -29.87
CA TYR A 574 -18.91 -0.06 -31.05
C TYR A 574 -18.09 -0.99 -31.94
N LYS A 575 -17.71 -0.52 -33.13
CA LYS A 575 -16.87 -1.24 -34.08
C LYS A 575 -15.45 -0.68 -34.04
N ASP A 576 -14.46 -1.57 -34.05
CA ASP A 576 -13.05 -1.24 -34.15
C ASP A 576 -12.40 -2.14 -35.21
N GLY A 577 -11.98 -1.54 -36.33
CA GLY A 577 -11.56 -2.29 -37.53
C GLY A 577 -12.62 -3.31 -38.00
N TYR A 578 -12.24 -4.59 -37.98
CA TYR A 578 -13.12 -5.73 -38.31
C TYR A 578 -13.81 -6.35 -37.09
N ASN A 579 -13.58 -5.83 -35.88
CA ASN A 579 -14.10 -6.34 -34.63
C ASN A 579 -15.28 -5.52 -34.12
N LEU A 580 -16.17 -6.17 -33.37
CA LEU A 580 -17.18 -5.56 -32.54
C LEU A 580 -16.67 -5.57 -31.09
N VAL A 581 -16.65 -4.40 -30.46
CA VAL A 581 -16.13 -4.19 -29.10
C VAL A 581 -17.27 -4.00 -28.12
N ILE A 582 -17.34 -4.86 -27.11
CA ILE A 582 -18.27 -4.81 -25.98
C ILE A 582 -17.47 -4.33 -24.76
N LYS A 583 -17.57 -3.05 -24.43
CA LYS A 583 -16.88 -2.40 -23.32
C LYS A 583 -17.84 -2.19 -22.14
N TYR A 584 -17.66 -2.96 -21.09
CA TYR A 584 -18.36 -2.87 -19.82
C TYR A 584 -17.58 -1.99 -18.83
N TYR A 585 -18.21 -0.90 -18.36
CA TYR A 585 -17.65 -0.03 -17.33
C TYR A 585 -18.51 -0.13 -16.06
N ASN A 586 -17.87 -0.35 -14.91
CA ASN A 586 -18.58 -0.34 -13.63
C ASN A 586 -17.70 0.16 -12.47
N ARG A 587 -18.34 0.35 -11.32
CA ARG A 587 -17.72 0.81 -10.07
C ARG A 587 -18.09 -0.16 -8.95
N VAL A 588 -17.07 -0.69 -8.27
CA VAL A 588 -17.18 -1.59 -7.11
C VAL A 588 -16.71 -0.88 -5.85
N TYR A 589 -17.18 -1.39 -4.72
CA TYR A 589 -17.06 -0.76 -3.41
C TYR A 589 -16.61 -1.84 -2.42
N GLY A 590 -15.36 -1.75 -1.99
CA GLY A 590 -14.68 -2.70 -1.11
C GLY A 590 -13.17 -2.47 -1.13
N ASP A 591 -12.48 -2.83 -0.04
CA ASP A 591 -11.00 -2.74 0.04
C ASP A 591 -10.33 -3.90 -0.69
N ILE A 592 -11.02 -5.05 -0.73
CA ILE A 592 -10.80 -6.15 -1.67
C ILE A 592 -12.06 -6.20 -2.53
N ASN A 593 -11.91 -6.09 -3.84
CA ASN A 593 -12.99 -6.25 -4.81
C ASN A 593 -12.69 -7.41 -5.76
N THR A 594 -13.78 -8.00 -6.22
CA THR A 594 -13.77 -9.14 -7.12
C THR A 594 -14.65 -8.83 -8.32
N ILE A 595 -14.12 -9.08 -9.52
CA ILE A 595 -14.84 -8.96 -10.77
C ILE A 595 -14.68 -10.29 -11.47
N SER A 596 -15.74 -11.07 -11.62
CA SER A 596 -15.67 -12.31 -12.41
C SER A 596 -16.59 -12.28 -13.59
N ILE A 597 -16.03 -12.54 -14.78
CA ILE A 597 -16.76 -12.59 -16.04
C ILE A 597 -16.94 -14.04 -16.44
N SER A 598 -18.14 -14.58 -16.24
CA SER A 598 -18.51 -15.93 -16.70
C SER A 598 -19.23 -15.85 -18.04
N LYS A 599 -18.94 -16.81 -18.91
CA LYS A 599 -19.56 -16.91 -20.25
C LYS A 599 -20.39 -18.19 -20.26
N LEU A 600 -21.71 -18.01 -20.09
CA LEU A 600 -22.71 -19.04 -19.85
C LEU A 600 -23.44 -19.38 -21.15
N PHE A 601 -23.20 -20.56 -21.70
CA PHE A 601 -24.07 -21.11 -22.75
C PHE A 601 -25.38 -21.61 -22.13
N ASN A 602 -26.50 -21.44 -22.82
CA ASN A 602 -27.78 -22.03 -22.43
C ASN A 602 -28.38 -22.85 -23.57
N ASN A 603 -29.36 -23.71 -23.23
CA ASN A 603 -29.96 -24.70 -24.12
C ASN A 603 -30.64 -24.13 -25.40
N ASN A 604 -30.65 -22.80 -25.60
CA ASN A 604 -31.24 -22.12 -26.76
C ASN A 604 -30.18 -21.53 -27.73
N ASN A 605 -28.94 -22.02 -27.68
CA ASN A 605 -27.79 -21.50 -28.45
C ASN A 605 -27.44 -20.02 -28.18
N ILE A 606 -27.70 -19.53 -26.97
CA ILE A 606 -27.39 -18.15 -26.56
C ILE A 606 -26.21 -18.16 -25.58
N THR A 607 -25.14 -17.46 -25.94
CA THR A 607 -24.01 -17.14 -25.05
C THR A 607 -24.38 -15.92 -24.21
N SER A 608 -24.51 -16.10 -22.90
CA SER A 608 -24.82 -15.04 -21.94
C SER A 608 -23.56 -14.63 -21.19
N ILE A 609 -23.19 -13.34 -21.21
CA ILE A 609 -22.03 -12.84 -20.46
C ILE A 609 -22.52 -12.16 -19.18
N TYR A 610 -21.99 -12.61 -18.04
CA TYR A 610 -22.31 -12.05 -16.73
C TYR A 610 -21.06 -11.57 -16.01
N ALA A 611 -21.16 -10.40 -15.38
CA ALA A 611 -20.23 -9.94 -14.37
C ALA A 611 -20.76 -10.25 -12.96
N PHE A 612 -19.91 -10.81 -12.11
CA PHE A 612 -20.15 -10.99 -10.69
C PHE A 612 -19.23 -10.04 -9.93
N ASN A 613 -19.85 -9.04 -9.29
CA ASN A 613 -19.15 -7.96 -8.59
C ASN A 613 -19.47 -8.03 -7.10
N ASN A 614 -18.53 -8.49 -6.27
CA ASN A 614 -18.79 -8.72 -4.83
C ASN A 614 -20.16 -9.40 -4.60
N ASN A 615 -20.41 -10.49 -5.34
CA ASN A 615 -21.60 -11.36 -5.29
C ASN A 615 -22.85 -10.80 -5.99
N LYS A 616 -22.80 -9.57 -6.53
CA LYS A 616 -23.87 -9.02 -7.35
C LYS A 616 -23.70 -9.43 -8.82
N ARG A 617 -24.53 -10.35 -9.30
CA ARG A 617 -24.62 -10.71 -10.72
C ARG A 617 -25.24 -9.57 -11.54
N THR A 618 -24.58 -9.19 -12.63
CA THR A 618 -25.01 -8.22 -13.64
C THR A 618 -24.86 -8.87 -15.02
N LYS A 619 -25.91 -8.89 -15.84
CA LYS A 619 -25.77 -9.33 -17.25
C LYS A 619 -25.12 -8.21 -18.05
N ILE A 620 -24.06 -8.51 -18.79
CA ILE A 620 -23.42 -7.60 -19.75
C ILE A 620 -24.20 -7.64 -21.06
N VAL A 621 -24.22 -8.80 -21.74
CA VAL A 621 -24.93 -9.04 -23.01
C VAL A 621 -25.42 -10.48 -23.11
N ASP A 622 -26.41 -10.72 -23.97
CA ASP A 622 -26.65 -12.01 -24.61
C ASP A 622 -26.21 -11.95 -26.07
N MET A 623 -25.62 -13.03 -26.58
CA MET A 623 -25.20 -13.16 -27.99
C MET A 623 -25.70 -14.47 -28.57
N TYR A 624 -26.07 -14.44 -29.85
CA TYR A 624 -26.47 -15.61 -30.62
C TYR A 624 -25.79 -15.53 -31.99
N PHE A 625 -24.89 -16.47 -32.26
CA PHE A 625 -24.20 -16.58 -33.54
C PHE A 625 -25.06 -17.43 -34.49
N TYR A 626 -25.34 -16.92 -35.70
CA TYR A 626 -26.10 -17.69 -36.70
C TYR A 626 -25.27 -18.83 -37.32
N ASN A 627 -23.93 -18.77 -37.20
CA ASN A 627 -23.03 -19.88 -37.46
C ASN A 627 -21.92 -19.89 -36.39
N MET A 628 -21.83 -20.98 -35.62
CA MET A 628 -20.87 -21.15 -34.51
C MET A 628 -19.94 -22.37 -34.70
N GLU A 629 -19.87 -22.93 -35.91
CA GLU A 629 -19.00 -24.06 -36.24
C GLU A 629 -17.53 -23.78 -35.88
N GLY A 630 -16.87 -24.75 -35.24
CA GLY A 630 -15.44 -24.70 -34.89
C GLY A 630 -15.05 -23.80 -33.70
N GLY A 631 -16.02 -23.11 -33.07
CA GLY A 631 -15.74 -22.15 -32.01
C GLY A 631 -15.21 -20.80 -32.54
N LYS A 632 -15.33 -19.76 -31.71
CA LYS A 632 -15.05 -18.36 -32.08
C LYS A 632 -14.03 -17.75 -31.13
N LYS A 633 -12.87 -17.39 -31.68
CA LYS A 633 -11.83 -16.66 -30.95
C LYS A 633 -12.32 -15.27 -30.58
N PHE A 634 -11.99 -14.82 -29.38
CA PHE A 634 -12.25 -13.47 -28.92
C PHE A 634 -11.12 -13.00 -28.01
N PHE A 635 -10.98 -11.68 -27.92
CA PHE A 635 -9.93 -11.04 -27.13
C PHE A 635 -10.55 -10.26 -25.98
N THR A 636 -9.86 -10.22 -24.84
CA THR A 636 -10.34 -9.52 -23.64
C THR A 636 -9.28 -8.58 -23.09
N ARG A 637 -9.72 -7.43 -22.59
CA ARG A 637 -8.90 -6.44 -21.88
C ARG A 637 -9.56 -6.09 -20.56
N PHE A 638 -8.78 -6.07 -19.48
CA PHE A 638 -9.20 -5.56 -18.18
C PHE A 638 -8.25 -4.46 -17.72
N ILE A 639 -8.82 -3.34 -17.28
CA ILE A 639 -8.08 -2.17 -16.76
C ILE A 639 -8.82 -1.64 -15.53
N SER A 640 -8.09 -1.46 -14.42
CA SER A 640 -8.58 -0.74 -13.25
C SER A 640 -8.23 0.76 -13.32
N ASN A 641 -8.87 1.58 -12.49
CA ASN A 641 -8.60 3.03 -12.44
C ASN A 641 -7.51 3.41 -11.44
N HIS A 642 -7.02 2.47 -10.61
CA HIS A 642 -5.89 2.70 -9.71
C HIS A 642 -4.67 1.83 -10.04
N ASN A 643 -4.78 0.90 -10.98
CA ASN A 643 -3.66 0.22 -11.65
C ASN A 643 -3.85 0.35 -13.18
N PRO A 644 -2.93 1.02 -13.90
CA PRO A 644 -3.02 1.21 -15.35
C PRO A 644 -2.64 -0.05 -16.15
N ASP A 645 -2.07 -1.08 -15.51
CA ASP A 645 -1.57 -2.27 -16.19
C ASP A 645 -2.73 -3.10 -16.73
N MET A 646 -2.82 -3.12 -18.05
CA MET A 646 -3.86 -3.82 -18.78
C MET A 646 -3.59 -5.32 -18.79
N ILE A 647 -4.45 -6.10 -18.15
CA ILE A 647 -4.47 -7.55 -18.39
C ILE A 647 -5.19 -7.80 -19.71
N SER A 648 -4.53 -8.54 -20.60
CA SER A 648 -5.07 -8.98 -21.88
C SER A 648 -5.10 -10.50 -21.94
N LYS A 649 -6.14 -11.07 -22.55
CA LYS A 649 -6.24 -12.53 -22.73
C LYS A 649 -7.07 -12.90 -23.97
N THR A 650 -6.56 -13.83 -24.77
CA THR A 650 -7.26 -14.46 -25.88
C THR A 650 -7.96 -15.74 -25.42
N GLU A 651 -9.20 -15.94 -25.86
CA GLU A 651 -10.10 -17.01 -25.40
C GLU A 651 -10.96 -17.53 -26.57
N ILE A 652 -11.69 -18.64 -26.38
CA ILE A 652 -12.59 -19.22 -27.38
C ILE A 652 -14.00 -19.42 -26.80
N LEU A 653 -15.02 -19.00 -27.55
CA LEU A 653 -16.43 -19.34 -27.31
C LEU A 653 -16.81 -20.54 -28.16
N THR A 654 -17.48 -21.55 -27.58
CA THR A 654 -18.01 -22.70 -28.32
C THR A 654 -19.52 -22.84 -28.11
N SER A 655 -20.19 -23.55 -29.00
CA SER A 655 -21.61 -23.92 -28.84
C SER A 655 -21.82 -25.18 -27.99
N GLU A 656 -20.75 -25.72 -27.40
CA GLU A 656 -20.79 -26.98 -26.67
C GLU A 656 -21.17 -26.74 -25.20
N HIS A 657 -22.19 -27.47 -24.75
CA HIS A 657 -22.67 -27.45 -23.38
C HIS A 657 -22.29 -28.76 -22.69
N LYS A 658 -21.18 -28.76 -21.95
CA LYS A 658 -20.86 -29.85 -20.99
C LYS A 658 -21.89 -29.77 -19.84
N SER A 659 -22.63 -30.86 -19.57
CA SER A 659 -23.74 -30.89 -18.60
C SER A 659 -23.34 -30.47 -17.18
N ASP A 660 -22.08 -30.71 -16.83
CA ASP A 660 -21.58 -30.67 -15.46
C ASP A 660 -20.90 -29.31 -15.16
N ILE A 661 -20.62 -28.51 -16.20
CA ILE A 661 -19.92 -27.22 -16.10
C ILE A 661 -20.89 -26.09 -16.44
N SER A 662 -20.88 -25.05 -15.60
CA SER A 662 -21.81 -23.94 -15.71
C SER A 662 -21.25 -22.70 -16.45
N PHE A 663 -20.20 -22.87 -17.27
CA PHE A 663 -19.60 -21.81 -18.11
C PHE A 663 -18.66 -22.42 -19.17
N ASN A 664 -18.38 -21.70 -20.26
CA ASN A 664 -17.32 -22.04 -21.21
C ASN A 664 -15.94 -21.52 -20.74
N THR A 665 -15.91 -20.33 -20.14
CA THR A 665 -14.72 -19.69 -19.55
C THR A 665 -15.17 -18.76 -18.43
N ILE A 666 -14.38 -18.72 -17.38
CA ILE A 666 -14.50 -17.76 -16.27
C ILE A 666 -13.19 -16.98 -16.15
N GLN A 667 -13.28 -15.67 -15.98
CA GLN A 667 -12.14 -14.78 -15.75
C GLN A 667 -12.41 -13.97 -14.49
N THR A 668 -11.73 -14.31 -13.39
CA THR A 668 -11.88 -13.67 -12.08
C THR A 668 -10.68 -12.76 -11.80
N TYR A 669 -10.95 -11.47 -11.70
CA TYR A 669 -10.00 -10.43 -11.33
C TYR A 669 -10.15 -10.10 -9.83
N VAL A 670 -9.04 -10.12 -9.10
CA VAL A 670 -8.96 -9.71 -7.69
C VAL A 670 -8.17 -8.42 -7.59
N LEU A 671 -8.78 -7.41 -6.98
CA LEU A 671 -8.21 -6.08 -6.77
C LEU A 671 -8.09 -5.80 -5.26
N THR A 672 -6.92 -5.38 -4.79
CA THR A 672 -6.73 -4.96 -3.38
C THR A 672 -5.63 -3.93 -3.24
N ASN A 673 -5.88 -2.92 -2.39
CA ASN A 673 -4.85 -2.00 -1.89
C ASN A 673 -4.39 -2.36 -0.47
N LYS A 674 -4.90 -3.45 0.12
CA LYS A 674 -4.51 -3.95 1.45
C LYS A 674 -3.55 -5.12 1.34
N LEU A 675 -2.57 -5.15 2.26
CA LEU A 675 -1.86 -6.36 2.61
C LEU A 675 -2.86 -7.39 3.17
N ILE A 676 -2.73 -8.64 2.72
CA ILE A 676 -3.56 -9.75 3.17
C ILE A 676 -2.82 -10.47 4.30
N ASN A 677 -3.55 -10.77 5.37
CA ASN A 677 -3.05 -11.53 6.51
C ASN A 677 -4.03 -12.66 6.84
N THR A 678 -3.61 -13.55 7.74
CA THR A 678 -4.40 -14.68 8.26
C THR A 678 -5.85 -14.33 8.59
N SER A 679 -6.09 -13.22 9.30
CA SER A 679 -7.44 -12.81 9.72
C SER A 679 -8.32 -12.40 8.53
N ILE A 680 -7.75 -11.61 7.61
CA ILE A 680 -8.43 -11.20 6.37
C ILE A 680 -8.77 -12.45 5.54
N LEU A 681 -7.79 -13.34 5.30
CA LEU A 681 -8.01 -14.55 4.52
C LEU A 681 -9.12 -15.43 5.13
N LYS A 682 -9.02 -15.74 6.43
CA LYS A 682 -10.04 -16.50 7.18
C LYS A 682 -11.45 -15.88 7.06
N SER A 683 -11.57 -14.56 7.05
CA SER A 683 -12.87 -13.89 6.88
C SER A 683 -13.52 -14.19 5.52
N TYR A 684 -12.74 -14.25 4.45
CA TYR A 684 -13.22 -14.57 3.11
C TYR A 684 -13.49 -16.07 2.92
N MET A 685 -12.69 -16.93 3.55
CA MET A 685 -12.92 -18.38 3.59
C MET A 685 -14.23 -18.79 4.30
N ASN A 686 -14.76 -17.92 5.16
CA ASN A 686 -16.04 -18.11 5.82
C ASN A 686 -17.22 -17.61 4.97
N LEU A 687 -16.98 -17.01 3.79
CA LEU A 687 -18.06 -16.58 2.90
C LEU A 687 -18.62 -17.70 2.01
N LYS A 688 -18.05 -18.91 2.05
CA LYS A 688 -18.45 -20.09 1.24
C LYS A 688 -19.97 -20.23 1.11
N ASP A 689 -20.72 -20.16 2.21
CA ASP A 689 -22.16 -20.43 2.23
C ASP A 689 -23.01 -19.37 1.50
N ASN A 690 -22.42 -18.21 1.19
CA ASN A 690 -23.05 -17.20 0.33
C ASN A 690 -23.07 -17.59 -1.17
N TYR A 691 -22.40 -18.68 -1.54
CA TYR A 691 -22.22 -19.14 -2.92
C TYR A 691 -23.01 -20.41 -3.20
N ASN A 692 -24.32 -20.23 -3.42
CA ASN A 692 -25.29 -21.33 -3.45
C ASN A 692 -25.61 -21.93 -4.83
N THR A 693 -24.93 -21.50 -5.90
CA THR A 693 -25.08 -22.08 -7.26
C THR A 693 -23.70 -22.44 -7.83
N ASN A 694 -23.62 -23.41 -8.76
CA ASN A 694 -22.34 -23.89 -9.28
C ASN A 694 -21.46 -22.75 -9.84
N VAL A 695 -22.05 -21.84 -10.64
CA VAL A 695 -21.35 -20.64 -11.15
C VAL A 695 -20.78 -19.77 -10.01
N LEU A 696 -21.57 -19.57 -8.96
CA LEU A 696 -21.16 -18.78 -7.79
C LEU A 696 -20.07 -19.49 -6.96
N LYS A 697 -20.10 -20.82 -6.88
CA LYS A 697 -19.04 -21.62 -6.25
C LYS A 697 -17.75 -21.55 -7.07
N SER A 698 -17.83 -21.55 -8.40
CA SER A 698 -16.65 -21.46 -9.28
C SER A 698 -16.02 -20.08 -9.27
N TYR A 699 -16.86 -19.05 -9.22
CA TYR A 699 -16.43 -17.70 -8.88
C TYR A 699 -15.73 -17.65 -7.51
N TYR A 700 -16.29 -18.24 -6.46
CA TYR A 700 -15.71 -18.21 -5.12
C TYR A 700 -14.40 -19.00 -5.01
N GLY A 701 -14.32 -20.17 -5.64
CA GLY A 701 -13.10 -20.98 -5.72
C GLY A 701 -11.98 -20.20 -6.40
N THR A 702 -12.19 -19.77 -7.65
CA THR A 702 -11.20 -18.96 -8.38
C THR A 702 -10.82 -17.68 -7.62
N TYR A 703 -11.80 -16.97 -7.04
CA TYR A 703 -11.54 -15.81 -6.19
C TYR A 703 -10.60 -16.14 -5.03
N LEU A 704 -10.94 -17.14 -4.22
CA LEU A 704 -10.17 -17.48 -3.03
C LEU A 704 -8.76 -17.95 -3.40
N THR A 705 -8.59 -18.60 -4.56
CA THR A 705 -7.27 -18.97 -5.11
C THR A 705 -6.42 -17.73 -5.38
N ALA A 706 -6.92 -16.75 -6.13
CA ALA A 706 -6.17 -15.51 -6.36
C ALA A 706 -5.95 -14.68 -5.08
N LEU A 707 -6.87 -14.69 -4.11
CA LEU A 707 -6.63 -14.06 -2.81
C LEU A 707 -5.51 -14.78 -2.01
N SER A 708 -5.44 -16.11 -2.13
CA SER A 708 -4.41 -16.92 -1.47
C SER A 708 -3.02 -16.66 -2.06
N THR A 709 -2.90 -16.46 -3.37
CA THR A 709 -1.65 -15.99 -4.00
C THR A 709 -1.15 -14.71 -3.35
N ILE A 710 -2.04 -13.73 -3.17
CA ILE A 710 -1.69 -12.44 -2.56
C ILE A 710 -1.24 -12.63 -1.11
N TYR A 711 -1.94 -13.48 -0.35
CA TYR A 711 -1.56 -13.84 1.01
C TYR A 711 -0.18 -14.50 1.07
N PHE A 712 0.09 -15.51 0.24
CA PHE A 712 1.41 -16.18 0.21
C PHE A 712 2.52 -15.21 -0.17
N TYR A 713 2.28 -14.32 -1.14
CA TYR A 713 3.22 -13.27 -1.51
C TYR A 713 3.46 -12.27 -0.37
N ASP A 714 2.43 -11.87 0.37
CA ASP A 714 2.54 -10.97 1.52
C ASP A 714 3.25 -11.60 2.72
N GLU A 715 2.99 -12.87 3.05
CA GLU A 715 3.72 -13.57 4.13
C GLU A 715 5.19 -13.86 3.74
N THR A 716 5.44 -14.28 2.50
CA THR A 716 6.79 -14.43 1.93
C THR A 716 7.54 -13.08 1.96
N SER A 717 6.85 -11.99 1.62
CA SER A 717 7.39 -10.63 1.71
C SER A 717 7.71 -10.24 3.16
N LYS A 718 6.86 -10.56 4.14
CA LYS A 718 7.18 -10.31 5.57
C LYS A 718 8.44 -11.04 6.02
N PHE A 719 8.58 -12.30 5.63
CA PHE A 719 9.77 -13.10 5.95
C PHE A 719 11.05 -12.48 5.40
N PHE A 720 11.10 -12.14 4.10
CA PHE A 720 12.29 -11.53 3.52
C PHE A 720 12.52 -10.09 3.98
N ALA A 721 11.46 -9.33 4.27
CA ALA A 721 11.56 -7.99 4.83
C ALA A 721 12.24 -7.97 6.21
N ASP A 722 11.89 -8.92 7.09
CA ASP A 722 12.54 -9.15 8.38
C ASP A 722 14.03 -9.46 8.20
N LYS A 723 14.36 -10.47 7.38
CA LYS A 723 15.76 -10.90 7.16
C LYS A 723 16.66 -9.85 6.51
N LEU A 724 16.07 -8.95 5.71
CA LEU A 724 16.81 -7.92 4.98
C LEU A 724 16.72 -6.53 5.65
N ASN A 725 16.03 -6.41 6.80
CA ASN A 725 15.75 -5.14 7.49
C ASN A 725 15.15 -4.08 6.53
N ILE A 726 14.02 -4.43 5.94
CA ILE A 726 13.26 -3.60 4.99
C ILE A 726 11.84 -3.39 5.54
N ALA A 727 11.34 -2.16 5.44
CA ALA A 727 9.92 -1.88 5.63
C ALA A 727 9.19 -1.91 4.28
N PHE A 728 7.95 -2.37 4.23
CA PHE A 728 7.13 -2.32 3.02
C PHE A 728 5.65 -2.11 3.30
N SER A 729 4.91 -1.66 2.28
CA SER A 729 3.46 -1.59 2.31
C SER A 729 2.90 -1.63 0.88
N ARG A 730 1.62 -1.97 0.75
CA ARG A 730 0.92 -1.92 -0.54
C ARG A 730 0.46 -0.49 -0.83
N GLN A 731 1.06 0.14 -1.83
CA GLN A 731 0.80 1.54 -2.21
C GLN A 731 0.10 1.67 -3.57
N GLN A 732 0.22 0.64 -4.42
CA GLN A 732 -0.55 0.53 -5.66
C GLN A 732 -1.61 -0.57 -5.53
N GLU A 733 -2.63 -0.51 -6.37
CA GLU A 733 -3.66 -1.55 -6.38
C GLU A 733 -3.08 -2.82 -7.01
N ALA A 734 -2.99 -3.88 -6.21
CA ALA A 734 -2.60 -5.18 -6.72
C ALA A 734 -3.74 -5.80 -7.51
N GLN A 735 -3.40 -6.37 -8.66
CA GLN A 735 -4.33 -6.90 -9.63
C GLN A 735 -3.88 -8.31 -10.02
N ILE A 736 -4.73 -9.32 -9.85
CA ILE A 736 -4.49 -10.69 -10.32
C ILE A 736 -5.68 -11.12 -11.17
N LEU A 737 -5.44 -11.72 -12.33
CA LEU A 737 -6.41 -12.53 -13.07
C LEU A 737 -6.16 -14.00 -12.78
N ILE A 738 -7.20 -14.74 -12.45
CA ILE A 738 -7.24 -16.20 -12.56
C ILE A 738 -8.43 -16.57 -13.45
N GLY A 739 -8.22 -17.50 -14.38
CA GLY A 739 -9.26 -17.97 -15.26
C GLY A 739 -9.27 -19.48 -15.40
N VAL A 740 -10.39 -20.00 -15.90
CA VAL A 740 -10.52 -21.39 -16.36
C VAL A 740 -10.89 -21.35 -17.83
N HIS A 741 -10.05 -21.97 -18.66
CA HIS A 741 -10.23 -22.13 -20.10
C HIS A 741 -11.24 -23.26 -20.40
N LEU A 742 -11.78 -23.33 -21.63
CA LEU A 742 -12.81 -24.30 -22.02
C LEU A 742 -12.37 -25.78 -21.93
N THR A 743 -11.06 -26.02 -21.94
CA THR A 743 -10.44 -27.34 -21.76
C THR A 743 -10.38 -27.77 -20.29
N GLY A 744 -10.76 -26.90 -19.34
CA GLY A 744 -10.62 -27.13 -17.91
C GLY A 744 -9.22 -26.82 -17.39
N MET A 745 -8.35 -26.19 -18.17
CA MET A 745 -7.10 -25.64 -17.67
C MET A 745 -7.37 -24.40 -16.80
N THR A 746 -6.85 -24.37 -15.58
CA THR A 746 -6.77 -23.14 -14.78
C THR A 746 -5.48 -22.41 -15.13
N TYR A 747 -5.56 -21.09 -15.35
CA TYR A 747 -4.41 -20.21 -15.55
C TYR A 747 -4.46 -19.03 -14.58
N MET A 748 -3.30 -18.56 -14.13
CA MET A 748 -3.18 -17.33 -13.35
C MET A 748 -2.26 -16.34 -14.06
N THR A 749 -2.54 -15.05 -13.93
CA THR A 749 -1.59 -14.02 -14.31
C THR A 749 -1.62 -12.76 -13.47
N THR A 750 -0.42 -12.28 -13.16
CA THR A 750 -0.15 -11.09 -12.38
C THR A 750 0.66 -10.11 -13.25
N PRO A 751 0.10 -8.96 -13.67
CA PRO A 751 0.73 -8.02 -14.60
C PRO A 751 1.83 -7.16 -13.95
N ASP A 752 1.72 -6.90 -12.64
CA ASP A 752 2.74 -6.23 -11.83
C ASP A 752 3.32 -7.27 -10.85
N PRO A 753 4.56 -7.75 -11.05
CA PRO A 753 5.16 -8.80 -10.23
C PRO A 753 5.46 -8.31 -8.81
N THR A 754 5.41 -7.01 -8.54
CA THR A 754 5.56 -6.46 -7.19
C THR A 754 4.26 -6.49 -6.38
N LEU A 755 3.11 -6.79 -7.00
CA LEU A 755 1.77 -6.73 -6.40
C LEU A 755 1.51 -5.41 -5.65
N GLY A 756 1.97 -4.29 -6.22
CA GLY A 756 1.83 -2.95 -5.69
C GLY A 756 2.60 -2.67 -4.40
N LEU A 757 3.55 -3.54 -4.01
CA LEU A 757 4.39 -3.34 -2.83
C LEU A 757 5.45 -2.25 -3.09
N ASN A 758 5.40 -1.20 -2.28
CA ASN A 758 6.48 -0.23 -2.16
C ASN A 758 7.34 -0.55 -0.94
N ILE A 759 8.66 -0.42 -1.10
CA ILE A 759 9.67 -0.87 -0.14
C ILE A 759 10.63 0.27 0.26
N TRP A 760 11.09 0.24 1.50
CA TRP A 760 11.99 1.22 2.12
C TRP A 760 13.08 0.51 2.92
N GLY A 761 14.32 0.98 2.79
CA GLY A 761 15.49 0.36 3.40
C GLY A 761 16.76 0.65 2.60
N ASN A 762 17.82 -0.10 2.87
CA ASN A 762 19.08 -0.05 2.11
C ASN A 762 18.85 -0.41 0.62
N GLU A 763 19.51 0.29 -0.31
CA GLU A 763 19.32 0.07 -1.77
C GLU A 763 19.66 -1.36 -2.22
N SER A 764 20.77 -1.94 -1.75
CA SER A 764 21.17 -3.32 -2.07
C SER A 764 20.17 -4.32 -1.52
N ASN A 765 19.68 -4.09 -0.29
CA ASN A 765 18.68 -4.95 0.33
C ASN A 765 17.34 -4.85 -0.42
N LYS A 766 16.91 -3.64 -0.82
CA LYS A 766 15.71 -3.43 -1.65
C LYS A 766 15.80 -4.14 -3.01
N LEU A 767 16.97 -4.11 -3.65
CA LEU A 767 17.23 -4.82 -4.90
C LEU A 767 17.07 -6.33 -4.70
N TYR A 768 17.73 -6.89 -3.69
CA TYR A 768 17.69 -8.31 -3.34
C TYR A 768 16.29 -8.78 -2.91
N PHE A 769 15.56 -7.95 -2.16
CA PHE A 769 14.17 -8.21 -1.78
C PHE A 769 13.26 -8.33 -3.00
N ARG A 770 13.33 -7.39 -3.94
CA ARG A 770 12.53 -7.47 -5.18
C ARG A 770 12.90 -8.69 -5.99
N LEU A 771 14.20 -8.99 -6.09
CA LEU A 771 14.72 -10.12 -6.84
C LEU A 771 14.12 -11.43 -6.33
N ILE A 772 14.12 -11.64 -5.02
CA ILE A 772 13.51 -12.83 -4.41
C ILE A 772 11.98 -12.77 -4.46
N SER A 773 11.34 -11.67 -4.06
CA SER A 773 9.88 -11.62 -3.95
C SER A 773 9.21 -11.83 -5.31
N THR A 774 9.69 -11.13 -6.35
CA THR A 774 9.14 -11.23 -7.72
C THR A 774 9.43 -12.57 -8.39
N LEU A 775 10.57 -13.21 -8.09
CA LEU A 775 10.88 -14.58 -8.53
C LEU A 775 9.93 -15.61 -7.88
N MET A 776 9.72 -15.49 -6.57
CA MET A 776 8.85 -16.37 -5.78
C MET A 776 7.35 -16.18 -6.04
N LEU A 777 6.94 -15.13 -6.77
CA LEU A 777 5.54 -14.91 -7.13
C LEU A 777 4.94 -16.11 -7.87
N SER A 778 5.65 -16.65 -8.87
CA SER A 778 5.15 -17.79 -9.65
C SER A 778 4.97 -19.07 -8.80
N GLU A 779 5.71 -19.20 -7.70
CA GLU A 779 5.48 -20.25 -6.70
C GLU A 779 4.29 -19.94 -5.79
N CYS A 780 4.09 -18.70 -5.37
CA CYS A 780 2.89 -18.29 -4.64
C CYS A 780 1.61 -18.60 -5.45
N GLU A 781 1.65 -18.36 -6.76
CA GLU A 781 0.58 -18.70 -7.71
C GLU A 781 0.39 -20.22 -7.82
N ARG A 782 1.49 -20.98 -7.93
CA ARG A 782 1.48 -22.45 -8.00
C ARG A 782 0.95 -23.10 -6.72
N MET A 783 1.38 -22.63 -5.55
CA MET A 783 0.93 -23.06 -4.22
C MET A 783 -0.56 -22.83 -4.04
N ALA A 784 -1.07 -21.67 -4.47
CA ALA A 784 -2.51 -21.36 -4.44
C ALA A 784 -3.32 -22.30 -5.34
N LEU A 785 -2.84 -22.59 -6.56
CA LEU A 785 -3.48 -23.56 -7.46
C LEU A 785 -3.39 -24.99 -6.91
N GLN A 786 -2.24 -25.42 -6.37
CA GLN A 786 -2.02 -26.76 -5.83
C GLN A 786 -2.94 -27.06 -4.65
N ALA A 787 -3.17 -26.07 -3.78
CA ALA A 787 -4.12 -26.18 -2.68
C ALA A 787 -5.56 -26.53 -3.14
N SER A 788 -5.92 -26.27 -4.40
CA SER A 788 -7.21 -26.67 -4.99
C SER A 788 -7.28 -28.12 -5.49
N GLY A 789 -6.25 -28.92 -5.20
CA GLY A 789 -6.15 -30.32 -5.63
C GLY A 789 -5.91 -30.47 -7.13
N GLN A 790 -5.15 -29.54 -7.72
CA GLN A 790 -4.78 -29.53 -9.14
C GLN A 790 -3.28 -29.82 -9.30
N SER A 791 -2.96 -30.57 -10.35
CA SER A 791 -1.61 -30.79 -10.85
C SER A 791 -1.15 -29.50 -11.53
N THR A 792 -0.14 -28.88 -10.95
CA THR A 792 0.32 -27.54 -11.32
C THR A 792 1.70 -27.58 -11.96
N THR A 793 1.98 -26.54 -12.75
CA THR A 793 3.34 -26.16 -13.13
C THR A 793 3.47 -24.64 -13.01
N SER A 794 4.70 -24.16 -12.85
CA SER A 794 5.05 -22.75 -12.84
C SER A 794 6.26 -22.50 -13.74
N ALA A 795 6.46 -21.26 -14.15
CA ALA A 795 7.70 -20.87 -14.82
C ALA A 795 8.94 -21.31 -14.00
N PHE A 796 8.93 -21.08 -12.68
CA PHE A 796 10.06 -21.34 -11.79
C PHE A 796 10.35 -22.82 -11.58
N GLN A 797 9.31 -23.66 -11.51
CA GLN A 797 9.46 -25.12 -11.44
C GLN A 797 10.14 -25.67 -12.71
N ILE A 798 9.76 -25.18 -13.89
CA ILE A 798 10.35 -25.60 -15.18
C ILE A 798 11.77 -25.07 -15.34
N PHE A 799 12.03 -23.83 -14.91
CA PHE A 799 13.38 -23.28 -14.82
C PHE A 799 14.29 -24.12 -13.93
N TYR A 800 13.78 -24.57 -12.78
CA TYR A 800 14.49 -25.46 -11.88
C TYR A 800 14.77 -26.84 -12.52
N GLN A 801 13.83 -27.41 -13.27
CA GLN A 801 14.08 -28.63 -14.04
C GLN A 801 15.16 -28.42 -15.11
N SER A 802 15.07 -27.31 -15.85
CA SER A 802 16.02 -26.95 -16.91
C SER A 802 17.47 -26.81 -16.40
N LEU A 803 17.67 -26.28 -15.20
CA LEU A 803 19.00 -26.21 -14.56
C LEU A 803 19.67 -27.58 -14.36
N ASN A 804 18.88 -28.63 -14.19
CA ASN A 804 19.36 -29.99 -13.92
C ASN A 804 19.50 -30.84 -15.20
N GLU A 805 18.78 -30.48 -16.27
CA GLU A 805 18.55 -31.37 -17.42
C GLU A 805 18.98 -30.76 -18.78
N SER A 806 19.10 -29.43 -18.89
CA SER A 806 19.39 -28.73 -20.15
C SER A 806 20.44 -27.62 -20.00
N THR A 807 20.87 -27.02 -21.11
CA THR A 807 21.72 -25.81 -21.07
C THR A 807 20.85 -24.56 -21.00
N LEU A 808 21.36 -23.48 -20.39
CA LEU A 808 20.68 -22.19 -20.33
C LEU A 808 21.29 -21.20 -21.32
N ASN A 809 20.45 -20.61 -22.17
CA ASN A 809 20.80 -19.46 -22.98
C ASN A 809 20.58 -18.18 -22.18
N ILE A 810 21.67 -17.59 -21.69
CA ILE A 810 21.68 -16.30 -20.99
C ILE A 810 22.04 -15.20 -21.98
N THR A 811 21.16 -14.22 -22.16
CA THR A 811 21.37 -13.06 -23.05
C THR A 811 21.27 -11.78 -22.24
N TYR A 812 22.35 -10.99 -22.23
CA TYR A 812 22.32 -9.63 -21.68
C TYR A 812 21.89 -8.63 -22.77
N TYR A 813 20.93 -7.78 -22.44
CA TYR A 813 20.45 -6.69 -23.28
C TYR A 813 20.86 -5.35 -22.66
N GLU A 814 21.83 -4.68 -23.29
CA GLU A 814 22.41 -3.43 -22.79
C GLU A 814 21.40 -2.27 -22.82
N ASP A 815 20.60 -2.15 -23.89
CA ASP A 815 19.65 -1.04 -24.12
C ASP A 815 18.61 -0.85 -22.99
N ASN A 816 18.25 -1.92 -22.30
CA ASN A 816 17.30 -1.91 -21.18
C ASN A 816 17.89 -2.40 -19.85
N ASN A 817 19.18 -2.72 -19.81
CA ASN A 817 19.91 -3.31 -18.68
C ASN A 817 19.18 -4.54 -18.09
N THR A 818 18.82 -5.50 -18.95
CA THR A 818 18.16 -6.75 -18.54
C THR A 818 18.98 -8.00 -18.86
N ILE A 819 18.84 -9.03 -18.03
CA ILE A 819 19.30 -10.39 -18.35
C ILE A 819 18.07 -11.22 -18.70
N GLN A 820 18.07 -11.81 -19.89
CA GLN A 820 17.09 -12.82 -20.29
C GLN A 820 17.69 -14.22 -20.13
N VAL A 821 16.93 -15.15 -19.56
CA VAL A 821 17.31 -16.56 -19.45
C VAL A 821 16.24 -17.44 -20.09
N ILE A 822 16.65 -18.31 -21.00
CA ILE A 822 15.80 -19.26 -21.75
C ILE A 822 16.44 -20.66 -21.71
N PRO A 823 15.70 -21.73 -21.37
CA PRO A 823 16.17 -23.11 -21.54
C PRO A 823 16.46 -23.43 -23.02
N SER A 824 17.62 -24.02 -23.34
CA SER A 824 18.02 -24.27 -24.72
C SER A 824 17.09 -25.19 -25.50
N ASP A 825 16.48 -26.14 -24.82
CA ASP A 825 15.60 -27.16 -25.42
C ASP A 825 14.11 -26.79 -25.31
N ASP A 826 13.78 -25.70 -24.61
CA ASP A 826 12.39 -25.25 -24.40
C ASP A 826 12.26 -23.72 -24.46
N THR A 827 11.82 -23.25 -25.63
CA THR A 827 11.61 -21.82 -25.93
C THR A 827 10.25 -21.29 -25.49
N GLU A 828 9.41 -22.12 -24.85
CA GLU A 828 8.10 -21.71 -24.33
C GLU A 828 8.21 -20.91 -23.02
N TYR A 829 9.39 -20.90 -22.39
CA TYR A 829 9.65 -20.25 -21.10
C TYR A 829 10.78 -19.22 -21.19
N LYS A 830 10.60 -18.08 -20.53
CA LYS A 830 11.64 -17.05 -20.44
C LYS A 830 11.56 -16.27 -19.13
N PHE A 831 12.73 -15.93 -18.61
CA PHE A 831 12.92 -15.07 -17.46
C PHE A 831 13.56 -13.78 -17.95
N ILE A 832 13.11 -12.63 -17.47
CA ILE A 832 13.77 -11.34 -17.72
C ILE A 832 14.00 -10.69 -16.35
N ILE A 833 15.26 -10.45 -16.01
CA ILE A 833 15.71 -9.83 -14.76
C ILE A 833 16.12 -8.39 -15.08
N GLU A 834 15.46 -7.42 -14.47
CA GLU A 834 15.82 -6.00 -14.55
C GLU A 834 16.92 -5.67 -13.53
N LEU A 835 18.15 -5.46 -14.00
CA LEU A 835 19.30 -5.25 -13.10
C LEU A 835 19.23 -3.92 -12.31
N ASN A 836 18.53 -2.92 -12.85
CA ASN A 836 18.33 -1.63 -12.19
C ASN A 836 17.32 -1.67 -11.03
N THR A 837 16.31 -2.54 -11.11
CA THR A 837 15.15 -2.54 -10.21
C THR A 837 15.10 -3.75 -9.30
N GLY A 838 15.75 -4.86 -9.71
CA GLY A 838 15.65 -6.17 -9.08
C GLY A 838 14.38 -6.91 -9.46
N ILE A 839 13.59 -6.44 -10.43
CA ILE A 839 12.33 -7.09 -10.79
C ILE A 839 12.60 -8.28 -11.72
N VAL A 840 12.05 -9.44 -11.36
CA VAL A 840 12.01 -10.64 -12.20
C VAL A 840 10.66 -10.77 -12.87
N TRP A 841 10.71 -10.96 -14.18
CA TRP A 841 9.57 -11.18 -15.04
C TRP A 841 9.58 -12.63 -15.57
N THR A 842 8.72 -13.48 -15.02
CA THR A 842 8.61 -14.89 -15.38
C THR A 842 7.51 -15.09 -16.42
N TYR A 843 7.81 -15.59 -17.62
CA TYR A 843 6.82 -15.83 -18.67
C TYR A 843 6.71 -17.32 -19.00
N THR A 844 5.47 -17.77 -19.20
CA THR A 844 5.14 -19.08 -19.79
C THR A 844 4.36 -18.86 -21.07
N SER A 845 4.55 -19.69 -22.09
CA SER A 845 3.58 -19.88 -23.15
C SER A 845 3.06 -21.31 -23.11
N ASN A 846 1.75 -21.48 -23.24
CA ASN A 846 1.16 -22.81 -23.28
C ASN A 846 1.23 -23.38 -24.71
N PHE A 847 1.92 -24.51 -24.89
CA PHE A 847 1.93 -25.31 -26.13
C PHE A 847 0.57 -25.40 -26.84
N PHE A 848 -0.53 -25.62 -26.11
CA PHE A 848 -1.87 -25.68 -26.70
C PHE A 848 -2.37 -24.33 -27.21
N GLU A 849 -2.06 -23.23 -26.53
CA GLU A 849 -2.39 -21.89 -27.03
C GLU A 849 -1.55 -21.55 -28.25
N THR A 850 -0.26 -21.90 -28.26
CA THR A 850 0.61 -21.75 -29.43
C THR A 850 0.07 -22.54 -30.63
N LEU A 851 -0.38 -23.79 -30.42
CA LEU A 851 -1.04 -24.63 -31.43
C LEU A 851 -2.35 -24.02 -31.97
N PHE A 852 -3.23 -23.53 -31.10
CA PHE A 852 -4.54 -23.02 -31.51
C PHE A 852 -4.49 -21.58 -32.06
N PHE A 853 -3.60 -20.72 -31.57
CA PHE A 853 -3.54 -19.30 -31.94
C PHE A 853 -2.42 -18.96 -32.94
N GLY A 854 -1.41 -19.83 -33.12
CA GLY A 854 -0.32 -19.65 -34.07
C GLY A 854 0.76 -18.64 -33.63
N ASN A 855 0.60 -18.03 -32.45
CA ASN A 855 1.61 -17.25 -31.75
C ASN A 855 1.48 -17.51 -30.24
N PRO A 856 2.58 -17.63 -29.48
CA PRO A 856 2.52 -17.80 -28.03
C PRO A 856 1.98 -16.54 -27.34
N GLU A 857 0.87 -16.66 -26.61
CA GLU A 857 0.41 -15.63 -25.69
C GLU A 857 1.20 -15.77 -24.38
N TYR A 858 2.31 -15.05 -24.25
CA TYR A 858 3.21 -15.11 -23.09
C TYR A 858 2.55 -14.53 -21.82
N LEU A 859 1.75 -15.34 -21.15
CA LEU A 859 1.06 -14.99 -19.91
C LEU A 859 1.83 -15.53 -18.71
N LYS A 860 2.05 -14.64 -17.75
CA LYS A 860 2.96 -14.86 -16.63
C LYS A 860 2.24 -15.56 -15.50
N GLY A 861 2.67 -16.76 -15.13
CA GLY A 861 2.40 -17.29 -13.80
C GLY A 861 2.46 -18.82 -13.70
N ALA A 862 1.53 -19.39 -12.94
CA ALA A 862 1.31 -20.83 -12.83
C ALA A 862 0.04 -21.29 -13.57
N THR A 863 0.07 -22.52 -14.06
CA THR A 863 -1.01 -23.18 -14.82
C THR A 863 -1.26 -24.59 -14.31
N THR A 864 -2.35 -25.22 -14.77
CA THR A 864 -2.67 -26.62 -14.50
C THR A 864 -2.70 -27.43 -15.79
N ILE A 865 -2.74 -28.76 -15.68
CA ILE A 865 -3.11 -29.60 -16.82
C ILE A 865 -4.60 -29.45 -17.15
N ASP A 866 -5.01 -29.87 -18.36
CA ASP A 866 -6.39 -29.84 -18.82
C ASP A 866 -7.34 -30.70 -17.96
N GLY A 867 -8.63 -30.35 -17.98
CA GLY A 867 -9.71 -31.09 -17.33
C GLY A 867 -9.77 -31.00 -15.80
N GLN A 868 -8.97 -30.16 -15.15
CA GLN A 868 -8.90 -30.09 -13.68
C GLN A 868 -9.69 -28.93 -13.05
N GLY A 869 -9.71 -27.77 -13.70
CA GLY A 869 -10.45 -26.57 -13.29
C GLY A 869 -11.94 -26.62 -13.60
N ASP A 870 -12.41 -27.63 -14.34
CA ASP A 870 -13.82 -27.84 -14.71
C ASP A 870 -14.76 -27.91 -13.48
N CYS A 871 -14.25 -28.33 -12.31
CA CYS A 871 -15.04 -28.57 -11.09
C CYS A 871 -14.70 -27.65 -9.91
N TYR A 872 -14.53 -26.33 -10.08
CA TYR A 872 -14.57 -25.40 -8.93
C TYR A 872 -16.00 -25.29 -8.34
N HIS A 873 -16.56 -26.38 -7.84
CA HIS A 873 -17.79 -26.38 -7.04
C HIS A 873 -17.70 -27.53 -6.04
N ASP A 874 -18.52 -27.45 -5.00
CA ASP A 874 -18.67 -28.48 -3.97
C ASP A 874 -17.31 -29.00 -3.48
N GLU A 875 -16.99 -30.27 -3.76
CA GLU A 875 -15.84 -31.00 -3.23
C GLU A 875 -14.49 -30.29 -3.43
N ARG A 876 -14.17 -29.71 -4.60
CA ARG A 876 -12.88 -29.03 -4.79
C ARG A 876 -12.79 -27.70 -4.04
N THR A 877 -13.89 -26.95 -4.00
CA THR A 877 -13.96 -25.69 -3.26
C THR A 877 -13.83 -25.94 -1.75
N ASP A 878 -14.35 -27.07 -1.30
CA ASP A 878 -14.31 -27.53 0.08
C ASP A 878 -12.92 -28.07 0.46
N ALA A 879 -12.32 -28.90 -0.40
CA ALA A 879 -10.94 -29.36 -0.26
C ALA A 879 -9.95 -28.19 -0.20
N PHE A 880 -10.10 -27.20 -1.08
CA PHE A 880 -9.29 -25.98 -1.07
C PHE A 880 -9.49 -25.17 0.23
N SER A 881 -10.75 -24.94 0.62
CA SER A 881 -11.08 -24.25 1.87
C SER A 881 -10.55 -24.99 3.11
N MET A 882 -10.44 -26.31 3.07
CA MET A 882 -9.89 -27.13 4.15
C MET A 882 -8.36 -27.11 4.16
N ALA A 883 -7.70 -27.31 3.01
CA ALA A 883 -6.24 -27.25 2.88
C ALA A 883 -5.71 -25.89 3.36
N LEU A 884 -6.35 -24.81 2.93
CA LEU A 884 -5.97 -23.45 3.34
C LEU A 884 -6.27 -23.20 4.84
N ARG A 885 -7.35 -23.75 5.42
CA ARG A 885 -7.61 -23.67 6.88
C ARG A 885 -6.50 -24.35 7.67
N ASN A 886 -6.08 -25.53 7.23
CA ASN A 886 -5.03 -26.31 7.88
C ASN A 886 -3.69 -25.56 7.83
N LEU A 887 -3.31 -25.04 6.67
CA LEU A 887 -2.10 -24.24 6.49
C LEU A 887 -2.11 -22.97 7.36
N THR A 888 -3.21 -22.20 7.35
CA THR A 888 -3.30 -20.98 8.15
C THR A 888 -3.29 -21.28 9.66
N ASN A 889 -3.92 -22.37 10.11
CA ASN A 889 -3.88 -22.78 11.52
C ASN A 889 -2.49 -23.29 11.93
N TYR A 890 -1.74 -23.93 11.02
CA TYR A 890 -0.36 -24.34 11.25
C TYR A 890 0.56 -23.13 11.44
N ILE A 891 0.44 -22.11 10.58
CA ILE A 891 1.18 -20.84 10.69
C ILE A 891 0.88 -20.15 12.03
N ASP A 892 -0.39 -20.05 12.43
CA ASP A 892 -0.78 -19.49 13.73
C ASP A 892 -0.19 -20.31 14.90
N ALA A 893 -0.14 -21.63 14.79
CA ALA A 893 0.40 -22.53 15.81
C ALA A 893 1.94 -22.51 15.91
N ILE A 894 2.65 -22.05 14.87
CA ILE A 894 4.09 -21.72 14.96
C ILE A 894 4.26 -20.36 15.62
N GLY A 895 3.53 -19.34 15.16
CA GLY A 895 3.60 -17.99 15.73
C GLY A 895 3.31 -17.95 17.25
N TYR A 896 2.36 -18.76 17.72
CA TYR A 896 2.06 -18.90 19.15
C TYR A 896 3.19 -19.58 19.96
N ARG A 897 3.93 -20.52 19.34
CA ARG A 897 5.04 -21.22 20.01
C ARG A 897 6.34 -20.43 20.02
N MET A 898 6.62 -19.67 18.96
CA MET A 898 7.78 -18.76 18.89
C MET A 898 7.71 -17.60 19.90
N GLY A 899 6.53 -17.31 20.46
CA GLY A 899 6.33 -16.22 21.44
C GLY A 899 6.51 -16.61 22.92
N GLN A 900 6.91 -17.84 23.25
CA GLN A 900 6.96 -18.32 24.64
C GLN A 900 8.35 -18.68 25.19
N GLU A 901 9.29 -19.19 24.39
CA GLU A 901 10.57 -19.72 24.91
C GLU A 901 11.81 -19.51 24.00
N ASN A 902 12.96 -19.33 24.66
CA ASN A 902 14.35 -19.54 24.22
C ASN A 902 15.11 -18.49 23.37
N LEU A 903 15.90 -17.64 24.06
CA LEU A 903 17.10 -17.00 23.50
C LEU A 903 18.25 -17.99 23.25
N GLU A 904 18.31 -19.14 23.94
CA GLU A 904 19.42 -20.10 23.81
C GLU A 904 19.36 -20.88 22.49
N MET A 905 18.16 -21.18 21.98
CA MET A 905 17.98 -21.81 20.66
C MET A 905 18.42 -20.92 19.49
N MET A 906 18.54 -19.60 19.65
CA MET A 906 19.07 -18.73 18.58
C MET A 906 20.59 -18.82 18.42
N GLN A 907 21.33 -19.28 19.43
CA GLN A 907 22.77 -19.52 19.31
C GLN A 907 23.07 -20.89 18.69
N GLU A 908 22.37 -21.95 19.12
CA GLU A 908 22.41 -23.23 18.41
C GLU A 908 21.86 -23.09 16.98
N GLY A 909 20.84 -22.24 16.78
CA GLY A 909 20.30 -21.83 15.48
C GLY A 909 21.32 -21.22 14.51
N LEU A 910 22.43 -20.67 15.01
CA LEU A 910 23.51 -20.12 14.19
C LEU A 910 24.53 -21.19 13.77
N GLU A 911 24.78 -22.21 14.59
CA GLU A 911 25.53 -23.41 14.16
C GLU A 911 24.67 -24.28 13.22
N LEU A 912 23.35 -24.32 13.46
CA LEU A 912 22.33 -24.86 12.54
C LEU A 912 22.31 -24.16 11.18
N SER A 913 22.88 -22.97 11.01
CA SER A 913 23.04 -22.37 9.68
C SER A 913 24.04 -23.13 8.79
N GLN A 914 24.84 -24.04 9.36
CA GLN A 914 25.64 -25.03 8.63
C GLN A 914 24.96 -26.41 8.49
N SER A 915 23.84 -26.65 9.19
CA SER A 915 23.02 -27.86 9.10
C SER A 915 21.55 -27.55 8.75
N MET A 916 21.33 -26.54 7.91
CA MET A 916 20.02 -25.99 7.54
C MET A 916 19.23 -26.89 6.56
N SER A 917 19.32 -28.22 6.71
CA SER A 917 18.84 -29.22 5.75
C SER A 917 17.61 -30.03 6.15
N ASP A 918 17.17 -30.03 7.43
CA ASP A 918 16.25 -31.09 7.88
C ASP A 918 14.88 -30.56 8.41
N GLU A 919 14.83 -29.54 9.27
CA GLU A 919 13.52 -29.12 9.86
C GLU A 919 12.71 -28.14 8.99
N MET A 920 13.35 -27.20 8.29
CA MET A 920 12.66 -26.37 7.29
C MET A 920 12.24 -27.21 6.07
N VAL A 921 12.95 -28.32 5.85
CA VAL A 921 12.70 -29.30 4.80
C VAL A 921 11.42 -30.09 5.10
N SER A 922 11.12 -30.49 6.34
CA SER A 922 9.83 -31.16 6.66
C SER A 922 8.56 -30.34 6.34
N PHE A 923 8.64 -29.00 6.29
CA PHE A 923 7.50 -28.14 5.92
C PHE A 923 7.41 -27.85 4.41
N PHE A 924 8.53 -27.92 3.68
CA PHE A 924 8.60 -27.70 2.23
C PHE A 924 8.79 -28.99 1.39
N GLU A 925 8.93 -30.16 2.01
CA GLU A 925 8.89 -31.48 1.34
C GLU A 925 7.46 -31.97 1.12
N ASP A 926 6.57 -31.81 2.09
CA ASP A 926 5.13 -32.08 1.91
C ASP A 926 4.45 -31.01 1.02
N TRP A 927 5.13 -29.88 0.76
CA TRP A 927 4.68 -28.81 -0.12
C TRP A 927 5.77 -28.40 -1.12
N ALA A 928 6.00 -29.29 -2.09
CA ALA A 928 6.91 -29.20 -3.24
C ALA A 928 7.48 -27.79 -3.50
N GLY A 929 8.74 -27.57 -3.16
CA GLY A 929 9.43 -26.29 -3.42
C GLY A 929 10.81 -26.12 -2.79
N GLY A 930 11.20 -26.96 -1.81
CA GLY A 930 12.42 -26.78 -1.01
C GLY A 930 13.73 -26.65 -1.81
N THR A 931 13.89 -27.34 -2.95
CA THR A 931 15.08 -27.26 -3.79
C THR A 931 15.22 -25.95 -4.58
N ALA A 932 14.11 -25.26 -4.86
CA ALA A 932 14.09 -24.14 -5.78
C ALA A 932 14.52 -22.81 -5.11
N ILE A 933 14.26 -22.65 -3.80
CA ILE A 933 14.78 -21.53 -2.99
C ILE A 933 16.32 -21.53 -3.01
N THR A 934 16.93 -22.70 -2.81
CA THR A 934 18.39 -22.88 -2.83
C THR A 934 18.98 -22.58 -4.21
N ALA A 935 18.33 -23.00 -5.30
CA ALA A 935 18.76 -22.70 -6.67
C ALA A 935 18.65 -21.20 -7.00
N GLY A 936 17.58 -20.52 -6.55
CA GLY A 936 17.42 -19.08 -6.70
C GLY A 936 18.54 -18.29 -6.02
N MET A 937 18.91 -18.65 -4.78
CA MET A 937 20.08 -18.04 -4.12
C MET A 937 21.40 -18.36 -4.85
N THR A 938 21.57 -19.60 -5.34
CA THR A 938 22.78 -20.03 -6.04
C THR A 938 23.03 -19.23 -7.33
N ILE A 939 21.97 -18.84 -8.05
CA ILE A 939 22.06 -18.05 -9.29
C ILE A 939 22.27 -16.55 -9.04
N VAL A 940 21.93 -16.06 -7.85
CA VAL A 940 22.21 -14.67 -7.45
C VAL A 940 23.61 -14.53 -6.84
N LEU A 941 24.22 -15.64 -6.44
CA LEU A 941 25.60 -15.73 -5.94
C LEU A 941 26.63 -16.07 -7.04
N ALA A 942 26.19 -16.40 -8.26
CA ALA A 942 27.00 -16.75 -9.42
C ALA A 942 26.99 -15.63 -10.47
#